data_AF-A0A6G3Z3Q5-F1
#
_entry.id   AF-A0A6G3Z3Q5-F1
#
_cell.length_a   1.000
_cell.length_b   1.000
_cell.length_c   1.000
_cell.angle_alpha   90.00
_cell.angle_beta   90.00
_cell.angle_gamma   90.00
#
_symmetry.space_group_name_H-M   'P 1'
#
loop_
_entity.id
_entity.type
_entity.pdbx_description
1 polymer ?
#
loop_
_entity_poly.entity_id
_entity_poly.type
_entity_poly.pdbx_seq_one_letter_code
_entity_poly.pdbx_strand_id
1 'polypeptide(L)'
;VLVEDITGTITDAGIPFFPSYRTVEETFDDLGALAAANPGLASWTDIGDTYDKITPGGAEGYDIYALKLTNESITPADGSDKPVFYMQAAIHAREYTTAELVTRFAEELVAGYGVDADTTWLLDYNEIHIVPIVNPDGRKLAEQGYLWRKNTNTNPQPGDDPAPFPTYGVDLNRNYGFEWANGVDRNGNTGVGSTDNPTSNSYHGSGPFSEPESQAVRDYVSTLFEPNGPQLLNDPTPELDRIYAPAPNDISGIYIDYHSFAEAILYSWGWAGGLIAPNDEELRTLSRKYGFFTGEDGDPYDALPAQVFGAVGGATDDWAYATFGIPGLTLEIGTTFFQPSEDFENEILPDNIPAMYYMAKAARRPYQTPFGPEAIDVDLDRPQVVAGTAVTLSAIADDARYADSDAIGGGQDEVPQTFEAVAAGRYSINQPAWIPGVELFEMQAADGAFDSPLESLTATIDTTGWDSGRYTVFIETQDAAGNWGVPTAVFLDVIAAPDDAIVTEGSDASETLRGTRDAEVIYALDGDDTVAGGLGDDVLFGEDGDDVLRGDRNRRNPGNTQGGDDTIYGGAGDDRIGGKGGDDKLYGDAGDDQIWGDAGDDLLWGGLGDDTLTGDDASGGTGSDTFVLAFGDGTDTITDFEVGTDFIGLFGTLSFEQLSIGQAAQDTLIEFNDQTLAVLLGVEAEAMTASSFVSA
;
A
#
# COMPACT_ATOMS: atom_id res chain seq x y z
N VAL A 1 -21.45 -29.65 0.35
CA VAL A 1 -21.11 -31.05 0.00
C VAL A 1 -19.74 -31.28 0.60
N LEU A 2 -19.56 -32.32 1.41
CA LEU A 2 -18.29 -32.61 2.07
C LEU A 2 -17.24 -32.93 1.00
N VAL A 3 -16.13 -32.19 0.99
CA VAL A 3 -14.90 -32.61 0.32
C VAL A 3 -14.29 -33.73 1.16
N GLU A 4 -13.94 -34.85 0.53
CA GLU A 4 -13.61 -36.12 1.18
C GLU A 4 -12.34 -36.08 2.05
N ASP A 5 -12.45 -36.64 3.25
CA ASP A 5 -11.47 -37.42 4.05
C ASP A 5 -10.01 -36.92 4.10
N ILE A 6 -9.67 -36.13 5.12
CA ILE A 6 -8.30 -35.64 5.39
C ILE A 6 -7.85 -36.11 6.78
N THR A 7 -7.27 -37.31 6.84
CA THR A 7 -6.36 -37.69 7.93
C THR A 7 -5.00 -38.01 7.32
N GLY A 8 -4.12 -37.02 7.25
CA GLY A 8 -2.76 -37.20 6.72
C GLY A 8 -1.91 -35.95 6.85
N THR A 9 -1.11 -35.91 7.91
CA THR A 9 0.17 -35.18 8.04
C THR A 9 0.18 -33.68 7.69
N ILE A 10 0.02 -32.89 8.75
CA ILE A 10 0.43 -31.49 8.88
C ILE A 10 1.93 -31.39 8.58
N THR A 11 2.27 -30.50 7.65
CA THR A 11 3.54 -29.79 7.58
C THR A 11 3.21 -28.31 7.46
N ASP A 12 3.97 -27.48 8.16
CA ASP A 12 3.66 -26.13 8.63
C ASP A 12 3.40 -25.07 7.54
N ALA A 13 2.64 -24.02 7.94
CA ALA A 13 2.17 -22.79 7.25
C ALA A 13 0.86 -22.88 6.42
N GLY A 14 -0.16 -22.11 6.84
CA GLY A 14 -1.38 -21.79 6.09
C GLY A 14 -2.58 -22.73 6.28
N ILE A 15 -3.71 -22.37 5.67
CA ILE A 15 -4.93 -23.18 5.68
C ILE A 15 -4.69 -24.47 4.86
N PRO A 16 -5.10 -25.66 5.33
CA PRO A 16 -4.92 -26.91 4.60
C PRO A 16 -5.46 -26.84 3.16
N PHE A 17 -4.61 -27.20 2.18
CA PHE A 17 -4.86 -27.11 0.71
C PHE A 17 -4.90 -25.70 0.12
N PHE A 18 -4.75 -24.68 0.95
CA PHE A 18 -4.82 -23.26 0.62
C PHE A 18 -3.62 -22.52 1.25
N PRO A 19 -2.37 -22.89 0.89
CA PRO A 19 -1.17 -22.47 1.60
C PRO A 19 -0.88 -20.96 1.53
N SER A 20 -1.45 -20.24 0.56
CA SER A 20 -1.35 -18.77 0.48
C SER A 20 -2.23 -18.05 1.50
N TYR A 21 -3.19 -18.75 2.11
CA TYR A 21 -4.15 -18.13 3.02
C TYR A 21 -3.77 -18.46 4.44
N ARG A 22 -3.57 -17.42 5.23
CA ARG A 22 -3.32 -17.56 6.66
C ARG A 22 -4.58 -17.98 7.42
N THR A 23 -4.36 -18.79 8.45
CA THR A 23 -5.36 -19.11 9.47
C THR A 23 -5.67 -17.88 10.33
N VAL A 24 -6.75 -17.91 11.12
CA VAL A 24 -7.06 -16.85 12.09
C VAL A 24 -5.85 -16.51 12.97
N GLU A 25 -5.15 -17.52 13.48
CA GLU A 25 -4.01 -17.32 14.37
C GLU A 25 -2.82 -16.70 13.62
N GLU A 26 -2.47 -17.21 12.44
CA GLU A 26 -1.37 -16.68 11.64
C GLU A 26 -1.64 -15.21 11.23
N THR A 27 -2.85 -14.88 10.76
CA THR A 27 -3.21 -13.48 10.42
C THR A 27 -3.10 -12.54 11.63
N PHE A 28 -3.57 -12.97 12.81
CA PHE A 28 -3.52 -12.13 14.01
C PHE A 28 -2.11 -12.00 14.57
N ASP A 29 -1.31 -13.08 14.54
CA ASP A 29 0.08 -13.06 14.98
C ASP A 29 0.93 -12.17 14.06
N ASP A 30 0.78 -12.28 12.74
CA ASP A 30 1.54 -11.48 11.77
C ASP A 30 1.20 -9.99 11.86
N LEU A 31 -0.08 -9.62 11.86
CA LEU A 31 -0.48 -8.21 11.96
C LEU A 31 -0.17 -7.61 13.34
N GLY A 32 -0.29 -8.41 14.39
CA GLY A 32 0.14 -8.02 15.74
C GLY A 32 1.65 -7.78 15.80
N ALA A 33 2.45 -8.63 15.16
CA ALA A 33 3.90 -8.48 15.07
C ALA A 33 4.30 -7.27 14.22
N LEU A 34 3.65 -7.07 13.07
CA LEU A 34 3.84 -5.90 12.21
C LEU A 34 3.58 -4.59 12.96
N ALA A 35 2.49 -4.52 13.73
CA ALA A 35 2.20 -3.35 14.56
C ALA A 35 3.23 -3.16 15.69
N ALA A 36 3.66 -4.24 16.33
CA ALA A 36 4.66 -4.19 17.39
C ALA A 36 6.04 -3.75 16.86
N ALA A 37 6.40 -4.13 15.63
CA ALA A 37 7.63 -3.74 14.97
C ALA A 37 7.61 -2.27 14.49
N ASN A 38 6.42 -1.73 14.19
CA ASN A 38 6.25 -0.39 13.59
C ASN A 38 5.37 0.54 14.45
N PRO A 39 5.68 0.77 15.74
CA PRO A 39 4.78 1.47 16.67
C PRO A 39 4.56 2.96 16.35
N GLY A 40 5.33 3.56 15.44
CA GLY A 40 5.12 4.92 14.94
C GLY A 40 4.15 5.01 13.75
N LEU A 41 3.87 3.87 13.10
CA LEU A 41 3.05 3.76 11.91
C LEU A 41 1.83 2.86 12.09
N ALA A 42 1.85 1.95 13.06
CA ALA A 42 0.87 0.88 13.19
C ALA A 42 0.45 0.64 14.63
N SER A 43 -0.84 0.36 14.84
CA SER A 43 -1.38 -0.07 16.13
C SER A 43 -2.39 -1.21 15.95
N TRP A 44 -2.35 -2.17 16.87
CA TRP A 44 -3.20 -3.36 16.87
C TRP A 44 -4.10 -3.33 18.11
N THR A 45 -5.41 -3.16 17.91
CA THR A 45 -6.36 -2.88 18.99
C THR A 45 -7.47 -3.91 19.03
N ASP A 46 -7.69 -4.51 20.21
CA ASP A 46 -8.88 -5.31 20.49
C ASP A 46 -10.11 -4.39 20.52
N ILE A 47 -11.06 -4.64 19.62
CA ILE A 47 -12.31 -3.88 19.46
C ILE A 47 -13.54 -4.62 20.01
N GLY A 48 -13.37 -5.85 20.51
CA GLY A 48 -14.45 -6.64 21.10
C GLY A 48 -14.24 -8.15 20.96
N ASP A 49 -15.18 -8.92 21.50
CA ASP A 49 -15.09 -10.38 21.59
C ASP A 49 -16.13 -11.07 20.69
N THR A 50 -15.83 -12.29 20.22
CA THR A 50 -16.80 -13.12 19.49
C THR A 50 -17.83 -13.81 20.39
N TYR A 51 -18.87 -14.39 19.77
CA TYR A 51 -19.92 -15.12 20.46
C TYR A 51 -19.37 -16.27 21.32
N ASP A 52 -18.50 -17.13 20.80
CA ASP A 52 -18.00 -18.27 21.57
C ASP A 52 -17.21 -17.80 22.79
N LYS A 53 -16.44 -16.72 22.65
CA LYS A 53 -15.62 -16.15 23.73
C LYS A 53 -16.46 -15.60 24.88
N ILE A 54 -17.55 -14.89 24.57
CA ILE A 54 -18.41 -14.31 25.62
C ILE A 54 -19.42 -15.30 26.20
N THR A 55 -19.64 -16.44 25.54
CA THR A 55 -20.66 -17.41 25.95
C THR A 55 -20.19 -18.27 27.13
N PRO A 56 -20.84 -18.18 28.31
CA PRO A 56 -20.39 -18.94 29.48
C PRO A 56 -20.48 -20.45 29.27
N GLY A 57 -19.33 -21.13 29.28
CA GLY A 57 -19.23 -22.57 29.03
C GLY A 57 -19.36 -22.98 27.55
N GLY A 58 -19.24 -22.01 26.63
CA GLY A 58 -19.14 -22.20 25.18
C GLY A 58 -17.79 -22.75 24.73
N ALA A 59 -17.56 -22.75 23.41
CA ALA A 59 -16.26 -23.07 22.83
C ALA A 59 -15.22 -21.98 23.16
N GLU A 60 -13.95 -22.23 22.84
CA GLU A 60 -12.95 -21.18 22.84
C GLU A 60 -13.22 -20.26 21.64
N GLY A 61 -13.36 -18.96 21.88
CA GLY A 61 -13.54 -17.94 20.84
C GLY A 61 -12.41 -16.92 20.85
N TYR A 62 -12.56 -15.86 20.07
CA TYR A 62 -11.48 -14.92 19.74
C TYR A 62 -11.82 -13.48 20.15
N ASP A 63 -10.79 -12.69 20.42
CA ASP A 63 -10.88 -11.23 20.28
C ASP A 63 -11.07 -10.88 18.78
N ILE A 64 -11.63 -9.72 18.51
CA ILE A 64 -11.71 -9.10 17.19
C ILE A 64 -10.78 -7.90 17.24
N TYR A 65 -9.83 -7.86 16.32
CA TYR A 65 -8.83 -6.82 16.28
C TYR A 65 -9.02 -5.90 15.08
N ALA A 66 -8.63 -4.64 15.27
CA ALA A 66 -8.43 -3.69 14.20
C ALA A 66 -6.96 -3.25 14.15
N LEU A 67 -6.38 -3.30 12.95
CA LEU A 67 -5.12 -2.63 12.63
C LEU A 67 -5.44 -1.19 12.22
N LYS A 68 -4.73 -0.23 12.79
CA LYS A 68 -4.69 1.15 12.30
C LYS A 68 -3.29 1.44 11.78
N LEU A 69 -3.19 1.87 10.53
CA LEU A 69 -1.96 2.33 9.88
C LEU A 69 -2.05 3.84 9.64
N THR A 70 -1.13 4.61 10.23
CA THR A 70 -0.92 6.04 10.01
C THR A 70 0.36 6.48 10.71
N ASN A 71 1.05 7.47 10.16
CA ASN A 71 2.13 8.15 10.87
C ASN A 71 1.55 9.09 11.94
N GLU A 72 1.56 8.66 13.20
CA GLU A 72 1.00 9.44 14.32
C GLU A 72 1.80 10.71 14.63
N SER A 73 3.04 10.82 14.13
CA SER A 73 3.87 12.02 14.35
C SER A 73 3.43 13.22 13.51
N ILE A 74 2.66 12.98 12.44
CA ILE A 74 2.12 14.02 11.56
C ILE A 74 0.67 14.30 11.90
N THR A 75 0.39 15.55 12.23
CA THR A 75 -0.97 16.07 12.39
C THR A 75 -1.18 17.16 11.33
N PRO A 76 -2.30 17.17 10.58
CA PRO A 76 -2.60 18.23 9.63
C PRO A 76 -2.46 19.61 10.27
N ALA A 77 -1.78 20.53 9.58
CA ALA A 77 -1.43 21.84 10.14
C ALA A 77 -2.65 22.72 10.49
N ASP A 78 -3.80 22.44 9.88
CA ASP A 78 -5.08 23.10 10.15
C ASP A 78 -5.85 22.47 11.32
N GLY A 79 -5.33 21.39 11.92
CA GLY A 79 -5.94 20.65 13.01
C GLY A 79 -7.15 19.82 12.60
N SER A 80 -7.33 19.57 11.29
CA SER A 80 -8.32 18.61 10.80
C SER A 80 -7.91 17.17 11.12
N ASP A 81 -8.91 16.29 11.19
CA ASP A 81 -8.68 14.85 11.25
C ASP A 81 -8.21 14.34 9.89
N LYS A 82 -7.31 13.35 9.91
CA LYS A 82 -6.88 12.65 8.70
C LYS A 82 -8.06 11.89 8.07
N PRO A 83 -8.20 11.87 6.74
CA PRO A 83 -9.21 11.05 6.08
C PRO A 83 -9.07 9.56 6.43
N VAL A 84 -10.19 8.90 6.69
CA VAL A 84 -10.21 7.49 7.08
C VAL A 84 -10.56 6.60 5.88
N PHE A 85 -9.69 5.66 5.55
CA PHE A 85 -10.03 4.53 4.69
C PHE A 85 -10.25 3.29 5.55
N TYR A 86 -11.50 2.87 5.68
CA TYR A 86 -11.87 1.68 6.47
C TYR A 86 -12.14 0.49 5.54
N MET A 87 -11.58 -0.66 5.90
CA MET A 87 -11.85 -1.93 5.26
C MET A 87 -12.05 -3.04 6.29
N GLN A 88 -12.89 -4.01 5.93
CA GLN A 88 -13.04 -5.24 6.70
C GLN A 88 -13.14 -6.45 5.78
N ALA A 89 -12.87 -7.63 6.35
CA ALA A 89 -12.87 -8.88 5.63
C ALA A 89 -13.39 -10.05 6.47
N ALA A 90 -13.67 -11.16 5.78
CA ALA A 90 -14.12 -12.43 6.35
C ALA A 90 -15.33 -12.30 7.30
N ILE A 91 -16.25 -11.38 7.03
CA ILE A 91 -17.55 -11.33 7.72
C ILE A 91 -18.36 -12.61 7.45
N HIS A 92 -18.22 -13.19 6.26
CA HIS A 92 -18.59 -14.58 6.01
C HIS A 92 -17.37 -15.49 6.06
N ALA A 93 -17.46 -16.53 6.87
CA ALA A 93 -16.34 -17.37 7.24
C ALA A 93 -15.58 -18.04 6.08
N ARG A 94 -16.30 -18.51 5.05
CA ARG A 94 -15.73 -19.25 3.92
C ARG A 94 -15.01 -18.41 2.87
N GLU A 95 -15.06 -17.08 2.97
CA GLU A 95 -14.57 -16.16 1.94
C GLU A 95 -13.06 -15.91 2.15
N TYR A 96 -12.23 -16.89 1.78
CA TYR A 96 -10.80 -16.93 2.15
C TYR A 96 -10.00 -15.74 1.65
N THR A 97 -10.21 -15.39 0.39
CA THR A 97 -9.55 -14.31 -0.36
C THR A 97 -9.53 -12.98 0.38
N THR A 98 -10.62 -12.67 1.08
CA THR A 98 -10.85 -11.35 1.66
C THR A 98 -9.84 -11.00 2.75
N ALA A 99 -9.61 -11.92 3.70
CA ALA A 99 -8.71 -11.70 4.83
C ALA A 99 -7.26 -11.63 4.37
N GLU A 100 -6.86 -12.48 3.43
CA GLU A 100 -5.49 -12.48 2.92
C GLU A 100 -5.19 -11.20 2.14
N LEU A 101 -6.10 -10.76 1.24
CA LEU A 101 -5.93 -9.53 0.46
C LEU A 101 -5.68 -8.31 1.36
N VAL A 102 -6.54 -8.07 2.36
CA VAL A 102 -6.39 -6.90 3.24
C VAL A 102 -5.16 -7.00 4.15
N THR A 103 -4.69 -8.22 4.44
CA THR A 103 -3.46 -8.45 5.20
C THR A 103 -2.23 -8.13 4.36
N ARG A 104 -2.18 -8.58 3.09
CA ARG A 104 -1.08 -8.27 2.16
C ARG A 104 -0.99 -6.77 1.86
N PHE A 105 -2.13 -6.09 1.71
CA PHE A 105 -2.14 -4.63 1.55
C PHE A 105 -1.56 -3.90 2.77
N ALA A 106 -1.83 -4.39 3.98
CA ALA A 106 -1.26 -3.82 5.20
C ALA A 106 0.27 -3.95 5.25
N GLU A 107 0.79 -5.11 4.86
CA GLU A 107 2.23 -5.39 4.78
C GLU A 107 2.90 -4.49 3.73
N GLU A 108 2.29 -4.35 2.57
CA GLU A 108 2.79 -3.50 1.49
C GLU A 108 2.86 -2.02 1.88
N LEU A 109 1.82 -1.50 2.54
CA LEU A 109 1.82 -0.12 3.03
C LEU A 109 2.92 0.15 4.07
N VAL A 110 3.21 -0.83 4.93
CA VAL A 110 4.27 -0.67 5.93
C VAL A 110 5.65 -0.79 5.28
N ALA A 111 5.83 -1.73 4.35
CA ALA A 111 7.08 -1.90 3.61
C ALA A 111 7.39 -0.72 2.69
N GLY A 112 6.38 -0.12 2.07
CA GLY A 112 6.53 1.03 1.17
C GLY A 112 6.76 2.35 1.89
N TYR A 113 6.58 2.44 3.21
CA TYR A 113 6.77 3.70 3.93
C TYR A 113 8.24 4.14 3.94
N GLY A 114 8.51 5.32 3.37
CA GLY A 114 9.85 5.87 3.17
C GLY A 114 10.53 5.42 1.87
N VAL A 115 9.95 4.44 1.16
CA VAL A 115 10.49 3.86 -0.10
C VAL A 115 9.64 4.32 -1.28
N ASP A 116 8.33 4.15 -1.18
CA ASP A 116 7.35 4.61 -2.17
C ASP A 116 6.72 5.93 -1.72
N ALA A 117 6.72 6.92 -2.61
CA ALA A 117 6.24 8.26 -2.29
C ALA A 117 4.74 8.26 -1.98
N ASP A 118 3.95 7.47 -2.71
CA ASP A 118 2.51 7.38 -2.52
C ASP A 118 2.12 6.76 -1.18
N THR A 119 2.72 5.63 -0.85
CA THR A 119 2.58 4.94 0.43
C THR A 119 2.96 5.86 1.58
N THR A 120 4.07 6.57 1.44
CA THR A 120 4.57 7.49 2.47
C THR A 120 3.56 8.59 2.76
N TRP A 121 3.11 9.31 1.74
CA TRP A 121 2.17 10.40 2.00
C TRP A 121 0.79 9.88 2.42
N LEU A 122 0.37 8.71 1.95
CA LEU A 122 -0.88 8.09 2.40
C LEU A 122 -0.86 7.85 3.90
N LEU A 123 0.21 7.27 4.45
CA LEU A 123 0.31 7.10 5.91
C LEU A 123 0.53 8.42 6.66
N ASP A 124 1.19 9.39 6.04
CA ASP A 124 1.37 10.73 6.62
C ASP A 124 0.07 11.53 6.72
N TYR A 125 -0.84 11.40 5.76
CA TYR A 125 -2.03 12.26 5.65
C TYR A 125 -3.37 11.54 5.79
N ASN A 126 -3.42 10.20 5.77
CA ASN A 126 -4.64 9.40 5.98
C ASN A 126 -4.51 8.46 7.20
N GLU A 127 -5.65 7.92 7.64
CA GLU A 127 -5.69 6.74 8.53
C GLU A 127 -6.30 5.56 7.78
N ILE A 128 -5.60 4.43 7.76
CA ILE A 128 -6.06 3.19 7.14
C ILE A 128 -6.42 2.21 8.24
N HIS A 129 -7.69 1.79 8.29
CA HIS A 129 -8.22 0.92 9.34
C HIS A 129 -8.67 -0.40 8.73
N ILE A 130 -8.14 -1.50 9.27
CA ILE A 130 -8.36 -2.85 8.74
C ILE A 130 -8.89 -3.74 9.86
N VAL A 131 -10.08 -4.32 9.68
CA VAL A 131 -10.58 -5.43 10.49
C VAL A 131 -10.43 -6.71 9.66
N PRO A 132 -9.30 -7.44 9.77
CA PRO A 132 -8.94 -8.48 8.81
C PRO A 132 -9.86 -9.72 8.89
N ILE A 133 -10.41 -10.00 10.07
CA ILE A 133 -11.34 -11.11 10.27
C ILE A 133 -12.44 -10.68 11.24
N VAL A 134 -13.62 -10.34 10.70
CA VAL A 134 -14.80 -9.99 11.51
C VAL A 134 -15.42 -11.22 12.19
N ASN A 135 -15.32 -12.40 11.57
CA ASN A 135 -15.95 -13.63 12.03
C ASN A 135 -14.94 -14.77 12.29
N PRO A 136 -14.02 -14.65 13.26
CA PRO A 136 -12.98 -15.64 13.47
C PRO A 136 -13.53 -16.99 13.95
N ASP A 137 -14.55 -17.02 14.82
CA ASP A 137 -15.21 -18.27 15.24
C ASP A 137 -15.74 -19.07 14.03
N GLY A 138 -16.45 -18.38 13.12
CA GLY A 138 -16.94 -18.99 11.89
C GLY A 138 -15.79 -19.40 10.96
N ARG A 139 -14.76 -18.56 10.83
CA ARG A 139 -13.58 -18.82 10.00
C ARG A 139 -12.87 -20.11 10.43
N LYS A 140 -12.77 -20.42 11.72
CA LYS A 140 -12.23 -21.70 12.20
C LYS A 140 -13.01 -22.92 11.74
N LEU A 141 -14.31 -22.80 11.52
CA LEU A 141 -15.08 -23.87 10.87
C LEU A 141 -14.78 -23.93 9.38
N ALA A 142 -14.63 -22.79 8.71
CA ALA A 142 -14.24 -22.78 7.31
C ALA A 142 -12.87 -23.45 7.07
N GLU A 143 -11.87 -23.13 7.90
CA GLU A 143 -10.50 -23.71 7.86
C GLU A 143 -10.46 -25.24 7.96
N GLN A 144 -11.50 -25.86 8.51
CA GLN A 144 -11.67 -27.32 8.54
C GLN A 144 -12.27 -27.89 7.24
N GLY A 145 -12.49 -27.06 6.22
CA GLY A 145 -13.08 -27.40 4.93
C GLY A 145 -14.61 -27.26 4.86
N TYR A 146 -15.26 -26.69 5.88
CA TYR A 146 -16.70 -26.44 5.79
C TYR A 146 -16.98 -25.17 4.97
N LEU A 147 -17.96 -25.20 4.07
CA LEU A 147 -18.48 -23.98 3.41
C LEU A 147 -19.33 -23.14 4.38
N TRP A 148 -18.81 -22.93 5.59
CA TRP A 148 -19.44 -22.19 6.68
C TRP A 148 -19.56 -20.72 6.31
N ARG A 149 -20.68 -20.09 6.64
CA ARG A 149 -20.94 -18.68 6.28
C ARG A 149 -21.08 -17.79 7.51
N LYS A 150 -21.91 -18.23 8.45
CA LYS A 150 -22.40 -17.43 9.58
C LYS A 150 -21.38 -17.36 10.72
N ASN A 151 -21.66 -16.62 11.79
CA ASN A 151 -20.93 -16.80 13.05
C ASN A 151 -21.29 -18.16 13.70
N THR A 152 -20.89 -18.39 14.95
CA THR A 152 -21.12 -19.67 15.64
C THR A 152 -22.23 -19.64 16.67
N ASN A 153 -23.08 -18.59 16.68
CA ASN A 153 -24.17 -18.48 17.63
C ASN A 153 -25.12 -19.70 17.61
N THR A 154 -25.07 -20.51 18.67
CA THR A 154 -25.87 -21.74 18.83
C THR A 154 -27.22 -21.50 19.51
N ASN A 155 -27.51 -20.28 19.96
CA ASN A 155 -28.67 -19.94 20.76
C ASN A 155 -29.54 -18.89 20.04
N PRO A 156 -30.47 -19.31 19.16
CA PRO A 156 -31.34 -18.38 18.44
C PRO A 156 -32.37 -17.70 19.37
N GLN A 157 -33.24 -16.87 18.80
CA GLN A 157 -34.28 -16.12 19.53
C GLN A 157 -35.01 -16.99 20.59
N PRO A 158 -35.38 -16.42 21.76
CA PRO A 158 -36.24 -17.10 22.72
C PRO A 158 -37.58 -17.53 22.12
N GLY A 159 -37.73 -18.84 21.86
CA GLY A 159 -38.95 -19.42 21.25
C GLY A 159 -38.68 -20.19 19.97
N ASP A 160 -37.50 -20.04 19.36
CA ASP A 160 -37.06 -20.82 18.21
C ASP A 160 -36.42 -22.15 18.64
N ASP A 161 -36.50 -23.16 17.77
CA ASP A 161 -35.74 -24.39 17.94
C ASP A 161 -34.26 -24.12 17.61
N PRO A 162 -33.30 -24.55 18.45
CA PRO A 162 -31.88 -24.40 18.16
C PRO A 162 -31.52 -25.03 16.80
N ALA A 163 -30.81 -24.27 15.96
CA ALA A 163 -30.29 -24.81 14.72
C ALA A 163 -29.18 -25.85 15.03
N PRO A 164 -29.24 -27.06 14.45
CA PRO A 164 -28.19 -28.05 14.67
C PRO A 164 -26.95 -27.68 13.86
N PHE A 165 -25.79 -28.25 14.23
CA PHE A 165 -24.65 -28.30 13.32
C PHE A 165 -25.06 -29.04 12.01
N PRO A 166 -24.70 -28.55 10.81
CA PRO A 166 -23.83 -27.42 10.52
C PRO A 166 -24.59 -26.15 10.08
N THR A 167 -25.67 -25.77 10.77
CA THR A 167 -26.61 -24.71 10.32
C THR A 167 -26.86 -23.60 11.32
N TYR A 168 -26.27 -23.65 12.51
CA TYR A 168 -26.38 -22.57 13.49
C TYR A 168 -25.61 -21.31 13.07
N GLY A 169 -25.73 -20.25 13.86
CA GLY A 169 -25.12 -18.95 13.61
C GLY A 169 -26.07 -17.93 13.00
N VAL A 170 -25.62 -16.69 12.96
CA VAL A 170 -26.26 -15.53 12.35
C VAL A 170 -25.43 -15.05 11.16
N ASP A 171 -26.10 -14.67 10.08
CA ASP A 171 -25.47 -13.99 8.96
C ASP A 171 -25.15 -12.55 9.39
N LEU A 172 -23.87 -12.29 9.66
CA LEU A 172 -23.41 -11.01 10.18
C LEU A 172 -23.70 -9.87 9.21
N ASN A 173 -23.59 -10.10 7.88
CA ASN A 173 -23.96 -9.10 6.86
C ASN A 173 -25.48 -9.02 6.61
N ARG A 174 -26.30 -9.54 7.53
CA ARG A 174 -27.75 -9.27 7.64
C ARG A 174 -28.13 -8.75 9.04
N ASN A 175 -27.15 -8.54 9.92
CA ASN A 175 -27.36 -8.18 11.31
C ASN A 175 -27.21 -6.68 11.57
N TYR A 176 -26.95 -5.83 10.57
CA TYR A 176 -26.76 -4.40 10.77
C TYR A 176 -28.08 -3.62 10.86
N GLY A 177 -28.03 -2.40 11.38
CA GLY A 177 -29.20 -1.66 11.83
C GLY A 177 -30.06 -0.98 10.77
N PHE A 178 -29.54 -0.75 9.56
CA PHE A 178 -30.28 -0.05 8.52
C PHE A 178 -31.19 -1.00 7.76
N GLU A 179 -32.49 -0.69 7.75
CA GLU A 179 -33.55 -1.50 7.13
C GLU A 179 -33.46 -3.00 7.50
N TRP A 180 -33.03 -3.28 8.74
CA TRP A 180 -32.89 -4.63 9.27
C TRP A 180 -34.19 -5.42 9.13
N ALA A 181 -34.11 -6.64 8.60
CA ALA A 181 -35.26 -7.50 8.31
C ALA A 181 -36.31 -6.90 7.35
N ASN A 182 -36.01 -5.79 6.67
CA ASN A 182 -36.98 -5.01 5.90
C ASN A 182 -36.59 -4.84 4.41
N GLY A 183 -35.81 -5.77 3.85
CA GLY A 183 -35.53 -5.76 2.41
C GLY A 183 -36.80 -5.77 1.57
N VAL A 184 -36.84 -5.01 0.48
CA VAL A 184 -38.00 -4.87 -0.41
C VAL A 184 -37.62 -5.20 -1.85
N ASP A 185 -38.21 -6.21 -2.48
CA ASP A 185 -37.90 -6.52 -3.89
C ASP A 185 -38.55 -5.54 -4.89
N ARG A 186 -38.19 -5.65 -6.17
CA ARG A 186 -38.75 -4.80 -7.26
C ARG A 186 -40.26 -4.95 -7.47
N ASN A 187 -40.87 -6.00 -6.93
CA ASN A 187 -42.31 -6.20 -6.97
C ASN A 187 -43.02 -5.61 -5.74
N GLY A 188 -42.27 -5.02 -4.81
CA GLY A 188 -42.76 -4.47 -3.55
C GLY A 188 -42.98 -5.52 -2.46
N ASN A 189 -42.44 -6.74 -2.60
CA ASN A 189 -42.49 -7.74 -1.53
C ASN A 189 -41.48 -7.36 -0.44
N THR A 190 -41.96 -7.22 0.79
CA THR A 190 -41.14 -6.83 1.95
C THR A 190 -40.60 -8.05 2.71
N GLY A 191 -39.56 -7.87 3.50
CA GLY A 191 -38.91 -8.92 4.28
C GLY A 191 -38.13 -9.92 3.42
N VAL A 192 -37.59 -9.45 2.28
CA VAL A 192 -36.73 -10.26 1.41
C VAL A 192 -35.26 -10.10 1.78
N GLY A 193 -34.41 -11.03 1.30
CA GLY A 193 -32.95 -10.97 1.48
C GLY A 193 -32.41 -11.49 2.81
N SER A 194 -33.27 -11.65 3.82
CA SER A 194 -32.97 -12.31 5.10
C SER A 194 -34.16 -13.17 5.58
N THR A 195 -34.01 -13.87 6.71
CA THR A 195 -35.09 -14.71 7.26
C THR A 195 -34.98 -14.87 8.78
N ASP A 196 -36.13 -15.12 9.42
CA ASP A 196 -36.21 -15.55 10.82
C ASP A 196 -35.85 -17.04 11.04
N ASN A 197 -35.62 -17.82 9.98
CA ASN A 197 -35.28 -19.24 10.13
C ASN A 197 -33.82 -19.42 10.56
N PRO A 198 -33.52 -19.91 11.79
CA PRO A 198 -32.15 -20.02 12.30
C PRO A 198 -31.30 -21.04 11.54
N THR A 199 -31.91 -21.94 10.76
CA THR A 199 -31.18 -22.89 9.90
C THR A 199 -30.77 -22.31 8.54
N SER A 200 -31.21 -21.11 8.19
CA SER A 200 -30.87 -20.45 6.92
C SER A 200 -29.47 -19.84 6.97
N ASN A 201 -28.81 -19.81 5.81
CA ASN A 201 -27.57 -19.05 5.61
C ASN A 201 -27.75 -17.54 5.70
N SER A 202 -28.98 -17.04 5.57
CA SER A 202 -29.35 -15.62 5.64
C SER A 202 -30.15 -15.28 6.90
N TYR A 203 -29.96 -16.06 7.98
CA TYR A 203 -30.60 -15.77 9.27
C TYR A 203 -30.06 -14.46 9.85
N HIS A 204 -30.91 -13.45 9.99
CA HIS A 204 -30.53 -12.09 10.40
C HIS A 204 -30.40 -11.87 11.92
N GLY A 205 -30.65 -12.90 12.73
CA GLY A 205 -30.46 -12.85 14.19
C GLY A 205 -31.63 -12.29 15.02
N SER A 206 -31.26 -11.89 16.25
CA SER A 206 -32.06 -11.31 17.34
C SER A 206 -33.00 -10.16 17.02
N GLY A 207 -32.51 -9.36 16.09
CA GLY A 207 -32.63 -7.92 16.11
C GLY A 207 -31.35 -7.34 15.50
N PRO A 208 -31.35 -6.05 15.16
CA PRO A 208 -30.16 -5.39 14.65
C PRO A 208 -29.07 -5.38 15.72
N PHE A 209 -27.85 -5.67 15.30
CA PHE A 209 -26.65 -5.83 16.10
C PHE A 209 -26.85 -6.79 17.26
N SER A 210 -27.54 -7.91 17.03
CA SER A 210 -27.71 -8.93 18.08
C SER A 210 -26.43 -9.69 18.37
N GLU A 211 -25.52 -9.75 17.40
CA GLU A 211 -24.28 -10.52 17.51
C GLU A 211 -23.14 -9.65 18.05
N PRO A 212 -22.31 -10.17 18.96
CA PRO A 212 -21.22 -9.40 19.54
C PRO A 212 -20.18 -8.98 18.49
N GLU A 213 -19.96 -9.77 17.44
CA GLU A 213 -19.08 -9.41 16.33
C GLU A 213 -19.56 -8.13 15.62
N SER A 214 -20.84 -8.08 15.29
CA SER A 214 -21.45 -6.91 14.66
C SER A 214 -21.49 -5.68 15.59
N GLN A 215 -21.60 -5.89 16.90
CA GLN A 215 -21.55 -4.81 17.90
C GLN A 215 -20.14 -4.21 18.00
N ALA A 216 -19.11 -5.07 18.03
CA ALA A 216 -17.70 -4.65 18.08
C ALA A 216 -17.35 -3.76 16.87
N VAL A 217 -17.67 -4.23 15.66
CA VAL A 217 -17.45 -3.46 14.43
C VAL A 217 -18.25 -2.15 14.42
N ARG A 218 -19.55 -2.19 14.76
CA ARG A 218 -20.38 -0.98 14.86
C ARG A 218 -19.76 0.04 15.78
N ASP A 219 -19.38 -0.37 16.98
CA ASP A 219 -18.88 0.52 18.02
C ASP A 219 -17.54 1.13 17.60
N TYR A 220 -16.64 0.33 17.00
CA TYR A 220 -15.38 0.81 16.46
C TYR A 220 -15.56 1.81 15.32
N VAL A 221 -16.31 1.45 14.26
CA VAL A 221 -16.54 2.31 13.09
C VAL A 221 -17.24 3.62 13.49
N SER A 222 -18.13 3.58 14.49
CA SER A 222 -18.78 4.78 15.02
C SER A 222 -17.83 5.74 15.75
N THR A 223 -16.60 5.32 16.05
CA THR A 223 -15.54 6.23 16.55
C THR A 223 -14.77 6.92 15.43
N LEU A 224 -14.82 6.38 14.21
CA LEU A 224 -14.02 6.84 13.07
C LEU A 224 -14.74 7.89 12.23
N PHE A 225 -16.06 7.78 12.12
CA PHE A 225 -16.85 8.61 11.20
C PHE A 225 -17.93 9.43 11.90
N GLU A 226 -18.04 10.69 11.50
CA GLU A 226 -19.11 11.57 11.93
C GLU A 226 -20.44 11.21 11.22
N PRO A 227 -21.57 11.08 11.95
CA PRO A 227 -22.85 10.74 11.35
C PRO A 227 -23.42 11.87 10.46
N ASN A 228 -23.16 11.81 9.15
CA ASN A 228 -23.65 12.76 8.15
C ASN A 228 -24.54 12.12 7.07
N GLY A 229 -25.00 10.90 7.31
CA GLY A 229 -25.77 10.15 6.32
C GLY A 229 -27.19 10.69 6.10
N PRO A 230 -27.85 10.27 5.01
CA PRO A 230 -29.22 10.68 4.67
C PRO A 230 -30.24 10.44 5.80
N GLN A 231 -29.95 9.53 6.73
CA GLN A 231 -30.81 9.24 7.88
C GLN A 231 -30.91 10.41 8.89
N LEU A 232 -29.93 11.34 8.93
CA LEU A 232 -29.76 12.31 10.01
C LEU A 232 -29.79 13.80 9.59
N LEU A 233 -29.88 14.13 8.30
CA LEU A 233 -29.97 15.52 7.86
C LEU A 233 -31.23 16.21 8.43
N ASN A 234 -31.02 17.22 9.27
CA ASN A 234 -32.04 17.95 10.03
C ASN A 234 -32.95 18.84 9.14
N ASP A 235 -33.79 18.23 8.30
CA ASP A 235 -34.92 18.91 7.64
C ASP A 235 -36.25 18.56 8.36
N PRO A 236 -37.07 19.55 8.79
CA PRO A 236 -38.37 19.32 9.43
C PRO A 236 -39.47 18.65 8.57
N THR A 237 -39.15 18.01 7.45
CA THR A 237 -40.09 17.32 6.55
C THR A 237 -40.35 15.84 6.95
N PRO A 238 -41.50 15.26 6.55
CA PRO A 238 -41.93 13.93 7.00
C PRO A 238 -40.97 12.81 6.57
N GLU A 239 -40.92 11.73 7.35
CA GLU A 239 -39.99 10.57 7.25
C GLU A 239 -39.73 9.99 5.85
N LEU A 240 -40.60 10.22 4.85
CA LEU A 240 -40.38 9.73 3.49
C LEU A 240 -39.37 10.55 2.68
N ASP A 241 -39.15 11.84 2.97
CA ASP A 241 -38.22 12.69 2.18
C ASP A 241 -36.73 12.46 2.55
N ARG A 242 -36.43 11.66 3.58
CA ARG A 242 -35.10 11.51 4.20
C ARG A 242 -34.15 10.55 3.48
N ILE A 243 -34.67 9.45 2.92
CA ILE A 243 -33.88 8.48 2.14
C ILE A 243 -33.50 8.97 0.73
N TYR A 244 -33.94 10.17 0.36
CA TYR A 244 -33.80 10.75 -0.99
C TYR A 244 -32.82 11.92 -1.06
N ALA A 245 -32.28 12.39 0.07
CA ALA A 245 -31.31 13.49 0.09
C ALA A 245 -29.87 12.96 0.03
N PRO A 246 -29.01 13.51 -0.84
CA PRO A 246 -27.60 13.13 -0.91
C PRO A 246 -26.83 13.57 0.34
N ALA A 247 -25.86 12.76 0.73
CA ALA A 247 -24.82 13.16 1.66
C ALA A 247 -23.97 14.29 1.04
N PRO A 248 -23.31 15.13 1.86
CA PRO A 248 -22.46 16.21 1.35
C PRO A 248 -21.33 15.70 0.45
N ASN A 249 -21.11 16.35 -0.69
CA ASN A 249 -20.04 15.96 -1.63
C ASN A 249 -18.63 16.18 -1.06
N ASP A 250 -18.48 16.99 0.00
CA ASP A 250 -17.22 17.20 0.71
C ASP A 250 -16.99 16.25 1.88
N ILE A 251 -17.81 15.19 2.00
CA ILE A 251 -17.59 14.14 3.00
C ILE A 251 -16.21 13.51 2.84
N SER A 252 -15.62 13.11 3.96
CA SER A 252 -14.35 12.40 4.01
C SER A 252 -14.60 11.02 4.61
N GLY A 253 -14.01 10.00 3.99
CA GLY A 253 -14.07 8.63 4.45
C GLY A 253 -14.61 7.66 3.41
N ILE A 254 -14.11 6.42 3.40
CA ILE A 254 -14.63 5.31 2.60
C ILE A 254 -14.76 4.09 3.49
N TYR A 255 -15.84 3.32 3.31
CA TYR A 255 -16.08 2.04 3.97
C TYR A 255 -16.17 0.92 2.92
N ILE A 256 -15.32 -0.09 3.05
CA ILE A 256 -15.34 -1.29 2.20
C ILE A 256 -15.52 -2.56 3.04
N ASP A 257 -16.47 -3.40 2.64
CA ASP A 257 -16.61 -4.79 3.10
C ASP A 257 -16.16 -5.74 1.98
N TYR A 258 -15.02 -6.41 2.16
CA TYR A 258 -14.52 -7.39 1.21
C TYR A 258 -15.22 -8.73 1.40
N HIS A 259 -15.81 -9.21 0.32
CA HIS A 259 -16.56 -10.43 0.17
C HIS A 259 -15.99 -11.30 -0.95
N SER A 260 -16.38 -12.56 -1.02
CA SER A 260 -16.23 -13.35 -2.25
C SER A 260 -17.48 -14.20 -2.48
N PHE A 261 -17.96 -14.40 -3.71
CA PHE A 261 -17.31 -14.11 -4.99
C PHE A 261 -18.36 -13.65 -6.00
N ALA A 262 -17.96 -12.77 -6.93
CA ALA A 262 -18.78 -12.38 -8.09
C ALA A 262 -18.05 -11.51 -9.12
N GLU A 263 -16.84 -11.02 -8.82
CA GLU A 263 -16.13 -10.02 -9.61
C GLU A 263 -16.96 -8.74 -9.78
N ALA A 264 -17.51 -8.27 -8.65
CA ALA A 264 -18.45 -7.16 -8.63
C ALA A 264 -18.16 -6.17 -7.52
N ILE A 265 -18.41 -4.89 -7.80
CA ILE A 265 -18.32 -3.77 -6.86
C ILE A 265 -19.74 -3.28 -6.62
N LEU A 266 -20.27 -3.63 -5.46
CA LEU A 266 -21.64 -3.33 -5.06
C LEU A 266 -21.66 -2.07 -4.19
N TYR A 267 -22.37 -1.03 -4.63
CA TYR A 267 -22.56 0.19 -3.83
C TYR A 267 -24.01 0.33 -3.36
N SER A 268 -24.22 1.02 -2.24
CA SER A 268 -25.56 1.29 -1.71
C SER A 268 -26.49 1.93 -2.76
N TRP A 269 -27.79 1.65 -2.78
CA TRP A 269 -28.55 0.84 -1.83
C TRP A 269 -28.61 -0.65 -2.20
N GLY A 270 -28.56 -1.51 -1.19
CA GLY A 270 -28.88 -2.93 -1.24
C GLY A 270 -30.31 -3.27 -0.84
N TRP A 271 -30.94 -2.52 0.07
CA TRP A 271 -32.17 -2.93 0.74
C TRP A 271 -33.47 -2.87 -0.09
N ALA A 272 -33.56 -2.03 -1.11
CA ALA A 272 -34.81 -1.82 -1.86
C ALA A 272 -34.62 -1.89 -3.36
N GLY A 273 -35.25 -2.89 -3.99
CA GLY A 273 -35.30 -3.10 -5.42
C GLY A 273 -36.00 -1.97 -6.17
N GLY A 274 -35.31 -1.39 -7.15
CA GLY A 274 -35.72 -0.21 -7.90
C GLY A 274 -35.41 1.13 -7.24
N LEU A 275 -34.81 1.13 -6.04
CA LEU A 275 -34.38 2.36 -5.37
C LEU A 275 -32.88 2.56 -5.57
N ILE A 276 -32.50 3.76 -5.99
CA ILE A 276 -31.12 4.15 -6.24
C ILE A 276 -30.67 5.08 -5.10
N ALA A 277 -29.40 4.99 -4.69
CA ALA A 277 -28.87 5.88 -3.67
C ALA A 277 -28.88 7.34 -4.13
N PRO A 278 -29.14 8.30 -3.23
CA PRO A 278 -29.09 9.72 -3.59
C PRO A 278 -27.75 10.19 -4.20
N ASN A 279 -26.62 9.60 -3.79
CA ASN A 279 -25.27 9.84 -4.34
C ASN A 279 -24.87 8.79 -5.41
N ASP A 280 -25.81 8.25 -6.17
CA ASP A 280 -25.54 7.17 -7.15
C ASP A 280 -24.48 7.53 -8.19
N GLU A 281 -24.46 8.77 -8.67
CA GLU A 281 -23.44 9.21 -9.63
C GLU A 281 -22.05 9.11 -9.00
N GLU A 282 -21.88 9.64 -7.81
CA GLU A 282 -20.59 9.65 -7.13
C GLU A 282 -20.15 8.24 -6.67
N LEU A 283 -21.08 7.43 -6.16
CA LEU A 283 -20.83 6.02 -5.79
C LEU A 283 -20.43 5.19 -7.00
N ARG A 284 -21.14 5.36 -8.13
CA ARG A 284 -20.84 4.66 -9.38
C ARG A 284 -19.49 5.09 -9.95
N THR A 285 -19.20 6.38 -10.00
CA THR A 285 -17.92 6.90 -10.51
C THR A 285 -16.75 6.37 -9.69
N LEU A 286 -16.84 6.42 -8.35
CA LEU A 286 -15.82 5.83 -7.47
C LEU A 286 -15.66 4.31 -7.69
N SER A 287 -16.78 3.58 -7.82
CA SER A 287 -16.74 2.14 -8.07
C SER A 287 -16.11 1.80 -9.42
N ARG A 288 -16.37 2.59 -10.47
CA ARG A 288 -15.72 2.42 -11.78
C ARG A 288 -14.22 2.69 -11.76
N LYS A 289 -13.74 3.58 -10.88
CA LYS A 289 -12.31 3.76 -10.66
C LYS A 289 -11.67 2.51 -10.08
N TYR A 290 -12.30 1.89 -9.08
CA TYR A 290 -11.83 0.59 -8.57
C TYR A 290 -11.80 -0.47 -9.68
N GLY A 291 -12.91 -0.60 -10.41
CA GLY A 291 -13.05 -1.58 -11.48
C GLY A 291 -12.03 -1.43 -12.62
N PHE A 292 -11.47 -0.23 -12.85
CA PHE A 292 -10.45 -0.01 -13.88
C PHE A 292 -9.19 -0.87 -13.66
N PHE A 293 -8.83 -1.11 -12.39
CA PHE A 293 -7.63 -1.86 -12.03
C PHE A 293 -7.86 -3.37 -11.96
N THR A 294 -9.12 -3.81 -11.82
CA THR A 294 -9.45 -5.19 -11.45
C THR A 294 -10.16 -5.93 -12.55
N GLY A 295 -9.80 -7.18 -12.81
CA GLY A 295 -10.58 -8.06 -13.68
C GLY A 295 -9.72 -9.13 -14.36
N GLU A 296 -10.23 -10.35 -14.45
CA GLU A 296 -9.54 -11.44 -15.16
C GLU A 296 -9.59 -11.18 -16.68
N ASP A 297 -8.48 -11.46 -17.39
CA ASP A 297 -8.40 -11.38 -18.86
C ASP A 297 -8.79 -10.02 -19.50
N GLY A 298 -8.81 -8.94 -18.71
CA GLY A 298 -9.19 -7.59 -19.15
C GLY A 298 -10.69 -7.29 -19.10
N ASP A 299 -11.49 -8.14 -18.46
CA ASP A 299 -12.91 -7.89 -18.18
C ASP A 299 -13.06 -7.28 -16.77
N PRO A 300 -13.33 -5.97 -16.64
CA PRO A 300 -13.29 -5.28 -15.36
C PRO A 300 -14.44 -5.69 -14.43
N TYR A 301 -14.22 -5.59 -13.12
CA TYR A 301 -15.29 -5.83 -12.14
C TYR A 301 -16.49 -4.89 -12.35
N ASP A 302 -17.69 -5.47 -12.25
CA ASP A 302 -18.93 -4.74 -12.53
C ASP A 302 -19.30 -3.78 -11.38
N ALA A 303 -19.39 -2.48 -11.68
CA ALA A 303 -19.84 -1.47 -10.72
C ALA A 303 -21.38 -1.33 -10.70
N LEU A 304 -22.03 -1.88 -9.67
CA LEU A 304 -23.48 -2.05 -9.62
C LEU A 304 -24.10 -1.56 -8.29
N PRO A 305 -25.32 -1.00 -8.30
CA PRO A 305 -26.07 -0.86 -7.06
C PRO A 305 -26.35 -2.24 -6.45
N ALA A 306 -26.08 -2.44 -5.17
CA ALA A 306 -26.13 -3.74 -4.49
C ALA A 306 -27.49 -4.45 -4.65
N GLN A 307 -28.59 -3.70 -4.73
CA GLN A 307 -29.93 -4.22 -4.99
C GLN A 307 -30.09 -5.07 -6.27
N VAL A 308 -29.13 -4.98 -7.22
CA VAL A 308 -29.12 -5.79 -8.45
C VAL A 308 -28.94 -7.28 -8.15
N PHE A 309 -28.18 -7.62 -7.10
CA PHE A 309 -27.98 -8.98 -6.62
C PHE A 309 -29.18 -9.53 -5.83
N GLY A 310 -30.14 -8.65 -5.53
CA GLY A 310 -31.32 -8.94 -4.74
C GLY A 310 -31.40 -8.02 -3.53
N ALA A 311 -32.61 -7.61 -3.21
CA ALA A 311 -32.83 -6.69 -2.11
C ALA A 311 -32.49 -7.34 -0.75
N VAL A 312 -31.65 -6.68 0.05
CA VAL A 312 -31.15 -7.19 1.35
C VAL A 312 -31.20 -6.12 2.45
N GLY A 313 -31.92 -6.39 3.53
CA GLY A 313 -31.92 -5.51 4.71
C GLY A 313 -30.82 -5.88 5.70
N GLY A 314 -30.27 -4.88 6.41
CA GLY A 314 -29.26 -5.08 7.46
C GLY A 314 -27.86 -5.42 6.96
N ALA A 315 -27.50 -4.95 5.75
CA ALA A 315 -26.15 -5.06 5.20
C ALA A 315 -25.23 -3.93 5.70
N THR A 316 -23.92 -4.17 5.65
CA THR A 316 -22.87 -3.29 6.18
C THR A 316 -22.70 -2.01 5.36
N ASP A 317 -22.64 -2.14 4.04
CA ASP A 317 -22.56 -1.05 3.06
C ASP A 317 -23.70 -0.03 3.23
N ASP A 318 -24.93 -0.52 3.25
CA ASP A 318 -26.13 0.28 3.47
C ASP A 318 -26.14 0.95 4.84
N TRP A 319 -25.67 0.28 5.89
CA TRP A 319 -25.54 0.89 7.20
C TRP A 319 -24.49 2.02 7.22
N ALA A 320 -23.34 1.81 6.58
CA ALA A 320 -22.28 2.82 6.51
C ALA A 320 -22.75 4.07 5.76
N TYR A 321 -23.35 3.90 4.57
CA TYR A 321 -23.88 5.02 3.79
C TYR A 321 -25.06 5.71 4.48
N ALA A 322 -26.02 4.96 5.04
CA ALA A 322 -27.17 5.55 5.71
C ALA A 322 -26.81 6.36 6.96
N THR A 323 -25.84 5.86 7.74
CA THR A 323 -25.47 6.43 9.04
C THR A 323 -24.51 7.59 8.86
N PHE A 324 -23.44 7.39 8.08
CA PHE A 324 -22.33 8.32 7.98
C PHE A 324 -22.35 9.13 6.70
N GLY A 325 -22.98 8.63 5.63
CA GLY A 325 -23.04 9.30 4.31
C GLY A 325 -21.81 9.05 3.45
N ILE A 326 -20.83 8.29 3.95
CA ILE A 326 -19.63 7.88 3.21
C ILE A 326 -19.98 6.77 2.20
N PRO A 327 -19.18 6.57 1.14
CA PRO A 327 -19.32 5.39 0.30
C PRO A 327 -19.28 4.11 1.14
N GLY A 328 -20.39 3.38 1.14
CA GLY A 328 -20.48 2.01 1.64
C GLY A 328 -20.44 1.07 0.45
N LEU A 329 -19.36 0.29 0.35
CA LEU A 329 -19.12 -0.62 -0.77
C LEU A 329 -18.96 -2.06 -0.26
N THR A 330 -19.50 -3.00 -1.02
CA THR A 330 -19.27 -4.44 -0.89
C THR A 330 -18.50 -4.90 -2.13
N LEU A 331 -17.30 -5.45 -1.96
CA LEU A 331 -16.47 -5.92 -3.08
C LEU A 331 -16.45 -7.44 -3.09
N GLU A 332 -17.06 -8.04 -4.09
CA GLU A 332 -17.15 -9.49 -4.27
C GLU A 332 -15.96 -9.99 -5.11
N ILE A 333 -14.82 -10.23 -4.49
CA ILE A 333 -13.56 -10.55 -5.18
C ILE A 333 -13.44 -12.03 -5.55
N GLY A 334 -12.74 -12.30 -6.66
CA GLY A 334 -12.49 -13.65 -7.17
C GLY A 334 -13.75 -14.38 -7.65
N THR A 335 -13.60 -15.69 -7.87
CA THR A 335 -14.59 -16.53 -8.56
C THR A 335 -15.08 -17.73 -7.76
N THR A 336 -14.53 -17.96 -6.56
CA THR A 336 -15.01 -18.98 -5.62
C THR A 336 -14.70 -18.61 -4.16
N PHE A 337 -15.44 -19.19 -3.21
CA PHE A 337 -15.23 -18.95 -1.77
C PHE A 337 -13.84 -19.43 -1.30
N PHE A 338 -13.47 -20.64 -1.74
CA PHE A 338 -12.17 -21.25 -1.48
C PHE A 338 -11.33 -21.15 -2.75
N GLN A 339 -10.78 -19.96 -2.99
CA GLN A 339 -10.00 -19.67 -4.20
C GLN A 339 -8.65 -20.41 -4.17
N PRO A 340 -8.24 -21.06 -5.28
CA PRO A 340 -6.88 -21.56 -5.43
C PRO A 340 -5.83 -20.48 -5.13
N SER A 341 -4.71 -20.89 -4.54
CA SER A 341 -3.56 -19.99 -4.30
C SER A 341 -3.03 -19.36 -5.57
N GLU A 342 -2.99 -20.11 -6.68
CA GLU A 342 -2.43 -19.63 -7.94
C GLU A 342 -3.21 -18.42 -8.49
N ASP A 343 -4.54 -18.51 -8.54
CA ASP A 343 -5.40 -17.41 -8.98
C ASP A 343 -5.30 -16.19 -8.04
N PHE A 344 -5.12 -16.42 -6.74
CA PHE A 344 -4.94 -15.33 -5.79
C PHE A 344 -3.63 -14.58 -6.00
N GLU A 345 -2.50 -15.29 -6.04
CA GLU A 345 -1.17 -14.65 -6.15
C GLU A 345 -0.95 -14.01 -7.52
N ASN A 346 -1.49 -14.60 -8.60
CA ASN A 346 -1.18 -14.17 -9.96
C ASN A 346 -2.18 -13.20 -10.57
N GLU A 347 -3.42 -13.15 -10.06
CA GLU A 347 -4.50 -12.34 -10.66
C GLU A 347 -5.14 -11.44 -9.61
N ILE A 348 -5.74 -12.02 -8.56
CA ILE A 348 -6.55 -11.22 -7.61
C ILE A 348 -5.69 -10.21 -6.83
N LEU A 349 -4.56 -10.65 -6.27
CA LEU A 349 -3.68 -9.78 -5.49
C LEU A 349 -3.10 -8.63 -6.34
N PRO A 350 -2.40 -8.87 -7.46
CA PRO A 350 -1.78 -7.79 -8.25
C PRO A 350 -2.80 -6.80 -8.85
N ASP A 351 -4.02 -7.23 -9.13
CA ASP A 351 -5.09 -6.36 -9.63
C ASP A 351 -5.71 -5.48 -8.53
N ASN A 352 -5.97 -6.06 -7.35
CA ASN A 352 -6.70 -5.36 -6.29
C ASN A 352 -5.81 -4.39 -5.51
N ILE A 353 -4.50 -4.63 -5.40
CA ILE A 353 -3.59 -3.74 -4.67
C ILE A 353 -3.59 -2.31 -5.24
N PRO A 354 -3.36 -2.08 -6.56
CA PRO A 354 -3.47 -0.74 -7.15
C PRO A 354 -4.85 -0.09 -6.95
N ALA A 355 -5.92 -0.90 -7.04
CA ALA A 355 -7.28 -0.45 -6.78
C ALA A 355 -7.45 0.05 -5.33
N MET A 356 -6.88 -0.66 -4.36
CA MET A 356 -6.89 -0.30 -2.93
C MET A 356 -6.10 0.98 -2.66
N TYR A 357 -4.94 1.16 -3.30
CA TYR A 357 -4.22 2.44 -3.27
C TYR A 357 -5.10 3.59 -3.79
N TYR A 358 -5.76 3.40 -4.93
CA TYR A 358 -6.66 4.42 -5.47
C TYR A 358 -7.75 4.82 -4.47
N MET A 359 -8.40 3.84 -3.82
CA MET A 359 -9.43 4.12 -2.82
C MET A 359 -8.85 4.85 -1.60
N ALA A 360 -7.68 4.46 -1.13
CA ALA A 360 -6.98 5.15 -0.05
C ALA A 360 -6.73 6.63 -0.43
N LYS A 361 -6.25 6.90 -1.65
CA LYS A 361 -6.03 8.26 -2.15
C LYS A 361 -7.33 9.07 -2.25
N ALA A 362 -8.43 8.43 -2.67
CA ALA A 362 -9.73 9.07 -2.83
C ALA A 362 -10.45 9.36 -1.50
N ALA A 363 -10.06 8.72 -0.39
CA ALA A 363 -10.78 8.78 0.90
C ALA A 363 -11.01 10.19 1.44
N ARG A 364 -10.18 11.17 1.06
CA ARG A 364 -10.38 12.57 1.46
C ARG A 364 -11.63 13.22 0.86
N ARG A 365 -11.93 12.94 -0.41
CA ARG A 365 -13.04 13.53 -1.18
C ARG A 365 -13.63 12.51 -2.16
N PRO A 366 -14.16 11.37 -1.68
CA PRO A 366 -14.62 10.27 -2.52
C PRO A 366 -15.77 10.62 -3.47
N TYR A 367 -16.47 11.73 -3.24
CA TYR A 367 -17.54 12.21 -4.11
C TYR A 367 -17.10 13.32 -5.07
N GLN A 368 -15.80 13.64 -5.13
CA GLN A 368 -15.28 14.69 -6.00
C GLN A 368 -14.04 14.23 -6.77
N THR A 369 -13.02 13.70 -6.09
CA THR A 369 -11.76 13.35 -6.74
C THR A 369 -11.86 12.21 -7.77
N PRO A 370 -12.80 11.24 -7.65
CA PRO A 370 -12.98 10.23 -8.68
C PRO A 370 -13.45 10.74 -10.03
N PHE A 371 -13.96 11.98 -10.12
CA PHE A 371 -14.36 12.57 -11.40
C PHE A 371 -13.20 13.19 -12.16
N GLY A 372 -12.08 13.46 -11.50
CA GLY A 372 -10.94 14.10 -12.14
C GLY A 372 -9.92 13.10 -12.70
N PRO A 373 -8.98 13.60 -13.53
CA PRO A 373 -7.95 12.79 -14.15
C PRO A 373 -6.94 12.33 -13.11
N GLU A 374 -6.40 11.13 -13.28
CA GLU A 374 -5.25 10.68 -12.51
C GLU A 374 -3.97 11.23 -13.14
N ALA A 375 -2.99 11.60 -12.31
CA ALA A 375 -1.62 11.72 -12.76
C ALA A 375 -0.98 10.32 -12.67
N ILE A 376 -0.54 9.79 -13.80
CA ILE A 376 0.17 8.52 -13.93
C ILE A 376 1.52 8.76 -14.61
N ASP A 377 2.40 7.75 -14.64
CA ASP A 377 3.74 7.84 -15.24
C ASP A 377 4.46 9.12 -14.77
N VAL A 378 4.40 9.38 -13.47
CA VAL A 378 5.04 10.55 -12.86
C VAL A 378 6.52 10.26 -12.69
N ASP A 379 7.33 11.15 -13.21
CA ASP A 379 8.77 10.94 -13.30
C ASP A 379 9.55 12.24 -13.17
N LEU A 380 10.78 12.12 -12.68
CA LEU A 380 11.77 13.19 -12.61
C LEU A 380 12.92 12.79 -13.51
N ASP A 381 13.35 13.69 -14.41
CA ASP A 381 14.54 13.45 -15.24
C ASP A 381 15.80 13.18 -14.39
N ARG A 382 15.79 13.63 -13.13
CA ARG A 382 16.81 13.38 -12.11
C ARG A 382 16.12 13.23 -10.75
N PRO A 383 15.94 12.01 -10.23
CA PRO A 383 15.33 11.79 -8.92
C PRO A 383 16.23 12.23 -7.77
N GLN A 384 17.54 12.38 -8.02
CA GLN A 384 18.51 12.89 -7.06
C GLN A 384 19.38 13.99 -7.67
N VAL A 385 19.54 15.12 -6.96
CA VAL A 385 20.34 16.26 -7.43
C VAL A 385 21.05 17.01 -6.32
N VAL A 386 22.13 17.71 -6.65
CA VAL A 386 22.67 18.74 -5.75
C VAL A 386 21.77 19.98 -5.71
N ALA A 387 21.70 20.63 -4.55
CA ALA A 387 20.93 21.86 -4.38
C ALA A 387 21.33 22.96 -5.40
N GLY A 388 20.34 23.55 -6.05
CA GLY A 388 20.53 24.54 -7.13
C GLY A 388 20.46 23.97 -8.54
N THR A 389 20.36 22.64 -8.69
CA THR A 389 20.07 21.98 -9.97
C THR A 389 18.58 22.03 -10.27
N ALA A 390 18.23 22.40 -11.49
CA ALA A 390 16.85 22.33 -11.96
C ALA A 390 16.51 20.89 -12.40
N VAL A 391 15.31 20.44 -12.06
CA VAL A 391 14.78 19.10 -12.39
C VAL A 391 13.54 19.25 -13.24
N THR A 392 13.39 18.42 -14.26
CA THR A 392 12.19 18.32 -15.08
C THR A 392 11.25 17.28 -14.46
N LEU A 393 10.09 17.74 -14.01
CA LEU A 393 8.98 16.88 -13.63
C LEU A 393 8.12 16.59 -14.87
N SER A 394 7.79 15.32 -15.08
CA SER A 394 6.84 14.88 -16.10
C SER A 394 5.73 14.01 -15.51
N ALA A 395 4.58 13.98 -16.18
CA ALA A 395 3.43 13.16 -15.81
C ALA A 395 2.50 12.97 -17.01
N ILE A 396 1.64 11.96 -16.99
CA ILE A 396 0.49 11.83 -17.88
C ILE A 396 -0.78 12.04 -17.07
N ALA A 397 -1.60 13.00 -17.48
CA ALA A 397 -2.95 13.18 -16.96
C ALA A 397 -3.92 12.32 -17.77
N ASP A 398 -4.62 11.39 -17.12
CA ASP A 398 -5.56 10.47 -17.78
C ASP A 398 -6.95 10.54 -17.12
N ASP A 399 -7.90 11.15 -17.84
CA ASP A 399 -9.30 11.22 -17.45
C ASP A 399 -10.13 10.02 -17.93
N ALA A 400 -9.53 9.05 -18.65
CA ALA A 400 -10.27 7.92 -19.22
C ALA A 400 -10.21 6.63 -18.35
N ARG A 401 -9.49 6.65 -17.22
CA ARG A 401 -9.29 5.47 -16.36
C ARG A 401 -10.54 5.12 -15.56
N TYR A 402 -11.49 4.44 -16.19
CA TYR A 402 -12.71 3.92 -15.56
C TYR A 402 -13.04 2.55 -16.17
N ALA A 403 -13.62 1.64 -15.39
CA ALA A 403 -14.21 0.42 -15.93
C ALA A 403 -15.33 0.74 -16.92
N ASP A 404 -15.21 0.22 -18.15
CA ASP A 404 -16.27 0.22 -19.17
C ASP A 404 -17.14 -1.03 -19.00
N SER A 405 -17.75 -1.18 -17.82
CA SER A 405 -18.54 -2.37 -17.50
C SER A 405 -19.87 -2.37 -18.27
N ASP A 406 -19.97 -3.25 -19.27
CA ASP A 406 -21.12 -3.54 -20.13
C ASP A 406 -22.28 -4.28 -19.40
N ALA A 407 -22.78 -3.78 -18.26
CA ALA A 407 -23.98 -4.37 -17.64
C ALA A 407 -24.76 -3.45 -16.70
N ILE A 408 -26.02 -3.17 -17.08
CA ILE A 408 -27.07 -2.64 -16.23
C ILE A 408 -27.77 -3.78 -15.48
N GLY A 409 -28.01 -3.62 -14.18
CA GLY A 409 -29.02 -4.43 -13.49
C GLY A 409 -30.43 -3.85 -13.60
N GLY A 410 -31.23 -4.18 -14.63
CA GLY A 410 -32.70 -4.09 -14.52
C GLY A 410 -33.54 -3.37 -15.59
N GLY A 411 -33.02 -3.11 -16.79
CA GLY A 411 -33.79 -2.46 -17.85
C GLY A 411 -33.96 -0.94 -17.67
N GLN A 412 -33.05 -0.32 -16.91
CA GLN A 412 -32.75 1.11 -17.04
C GLN A 412 -31.76 1.30 -18.20
N ASP A 413 -31.70 2.47 -18.82
CA ASP A 413 -30.74 2.74 -19.89
C ASP A 413 -29.30 2.79 -19.31
N GLU A 414 -28.29 2.35 -20.08
CA GLU A 414 -26.87 2.46 -19.71
C GLU A 414 -26.58 3.94 -19.40
N VAL A 415 -25.86 4.21 -18.31
CA VAL A 415 -25.29 5.54 -18.04
C VAL A 415 -23.82 5.48 -18.43
N PRO A 416 -23.44 5.91 -19.64
CA PRO A 416 -22.05 5.88 -20.07
C PRO A 416 -21.19 6.70 -19.12
N GLN A 417 -19.97 6.24 -18.85
CA GLN A 417 -18.99 7.10 -18.21
C GLN A 417 -18.59 8.20 -19.20
N THR A 418 -18.57 9.44 -18.75
CA THR A 418 -18.03 10.55 -19.52
C THR A 418 -16.70 10.97 -18.92
N PHE A 419 -15.77 11.28 -19.79
CA PHE A 419 -14.50 11.90 -19.47
C PHE A 419 -14.36 13.17 -20.30
N GLU A 420 -13.63 14.12 -19.77
CA GLU A 420 -13.45 15.46 -20.29
C GLU A 420 -12.00 15.65 -20.74
N ALA A 421 -11.74 16.71 -21.50
CA ALA A 421 -10.35 17.09 -21.73
C ALA A 421 -9.70 17.49 -20.40
N VAL A 422 -8.43 17.14 -20.21
CA VAL A 422 -7.60 17.71 -19.15
C VAL A 422 -7.55 19.22 -19.37
N ALA A 423 -7.53 19.99 -18.29
CA ALA A 423 -7.54 21.46 -18.32
C ALA A 423 -6.40 22.10 -17.51
N ALA A 424 -5.83 21.39 -16.54
CA ALA A 424 -4.69 21.86 -15.76
C ALA A 424 -3.93 20.70 -15.11
N GLY A 425 -2.67 20.94 -14.77
CA GLY A 425 -1.90 20.14 -13.82
C GLY A 425 -1.16 21.06 -12.85
N ARG A 426 -0.91 20.59 -11.64
CA ARG A 426 -0.13 21.32 -10.63
C ARG A 426 0.72 20.38 -9.79
N TYR A 427 1.73 20.94 -9.16
CA TYR A 427 2.51 20.26 -8.14
C TYR A 427 2.72 21.10 -6.88
N SER A 428 3.03 20.43 -5.78
CA SER A 428 3.46 21.02 -4.51
C SER A 428 4.57 20.20 -3.86
N ILE A 429 5.29 20.80 -2.91
CA ILE A 429 6.47 20.21 -2.27
C ILE A 429 6.18 19.92 -0.79
N ASN A 430 6.50 18.70 -0.35
CA ASN A 430 6.40 18.13 1.02
C ASN A 430 5.01 18.04 1.64
N GLN A 431 4.05 18.81 1.13
CA GLN A 431 2.69 18.81 1.63
C GLN A 431 1.70 18.81 0.47
N PRO A 432 0.56 18.11 0.59
CA PRO A 432 -0.45 18.07 -0.44
C PRO A 432 -1.18 19.41 -0.54
N ALA A 433 -1.73 19.70 -1.72
CA ALA A 433 -2.26 21.02 -2.06
C ALA A 433 -3.45 21.49 -1.20
N TRP A 434 -4.11 20.59 -0.48
CA TRP A 434 -5.22 20.96 0.39
C TRP A 434 -4.78 21.53 1.74
N ILE A 435 -3.51 21.39 2.12
CA ILE A 435 -3.01 21.95 3.36
C ILE A 435 -2.95 23.49 3.21
N PRO A 436 -3.60 24.26 4.11
CA PRO A 436 -3.65 25.70 3.96
C PRO A 436 -2.27 26.36 3.96
N GLY A 437 -1.99 27.14 2.92
CA GLY A 437 -0.75 27.91 2.79
C GLY A 437 0.38 27.20 2.04
N VAL A 438 0.18 25.96 1.61
CA VAL A 438 1.07 25.28 0.67
C VAL A 438 1.13 26.05 -0.64
N GLU A 439 2.34 26.24 -1.15
CA GLU A 439 2.58 26.84 -2.45
C GLU A 439 2.29 25.83 -3.57
N LEU A 440 1.58 26.28 -4.60
CA LEU A 440 1.19 25.46 -5.74
C LEU A 440 1.84 26.00 -7.00
N PHE A 441 2.41 25.10 -7.78
CA PHE A 441 3.10 25.42 -9.03
C PHE A 441 2.36 24.77 -10.20
N GLU A 442 2.24 25.48 -11.31
CA GLU A 442 1.52 24.99 -12.50
C GLU A 442 2.41 24.07 -13.35
N MET A 443 1.83 22.99 -13.85
CA MET A 443 2.40 22.17 -14.92
C MET A 443 1.82 22.61 -16.28
N GLN A 444 2.59 22.44 -17.34
CA GLN A 444 2.19 22.80 -18.71
C GLN A 444 1.93 21.53 -19.52
N ALA A 445 0.92 21.55 -20.40
CA ALA A 445 0.78 20.52 -21.43
C ALA A 445 2.02 20.52 -22.34
N ALA A 446 2.61 19.34 -22.56
CA ALA A 446 3.87 19.17 -23.27
C ALA A 446 3.78 19.61 -24.74
N ASP A 447 2.60 19.52 -25.34
CA ASP A 447 2.32 20.01 -26.70
C ASP A 447 1.88 21.49 -26.75
N GLY A 448 1.71 22.11 -25.58
CA GLY A 448 1.30 23.50 -25.39
C GLY A 448 -0.22 23.74 -25.32
N ALA A 449 -1.06 22.71 -25.34
CA ALA A 449 -2.51 22.84 -25.23
C ALA A 449 -3.15 21.71 -24.41
N PHE A 450 -3.99 22.10 -23.44
CA PHE A 450 -4.87 21.17 -22.75
C PHE A 450 -6.11 20.91 -23.61
N ASP A 451 -6.08 19.88 -24.46
CA ASP A 451 -7.17 19.61 -25.42
C ASP A 451 -7.57 18.13 -25.60
N SER A 452 -6.95 17.25 -24.81
CA SER A 452 -7.17 15.80 -24.83
C SER A 452 -7.57 15.28 -23.43
N PRO A 453 -8.36 14.19 -23.32
CA PRO A 453 -8.58 13.48 -22.05
C PRO A 453 -7.34 12.75 -21.54
N LEU A 454 -6.33 12.56 -22.40
CA LEU A 454 -5.02 12.04 -22.06
C LEU A 454 -3.97 13.09 -22.47
N GLU A 455 -3.28 13.69 -21.50
CA GLU A 455 -2.40 14.83 -21.72
C GLU A 455 -1.04 14.63 -21.04
N SER A 456 0.05 14.77 -21.79
CA SER A 456 1.39 14.75 -21.19
C SER A 456 1.71 16.12 -20.59
N LEU A 457 2.20 16.15 -19.36
CA LEU A 457 2.49 17.35 -18.60
C LEU A 457 3.97 17.47 -18.27
N THR A 458 4.47 18.70 -18.18
CA THR A 458 5.84 18.99 -17.76
C THR A 458 5.93 20.23 -16.87
N ALA A 459 6.87 20.24 -15.95
CA ALA A 459 7.29 21.41 -15.18
C ALA A 459 8.78 21.37 -14.87
N THR A 460 9.33 22.51 -14.47
CA THR A 460 10.70 22.60 -13.94
C THR A 460 10.63 22.94 -12.46
N ILE A 461 11.33 22.15 -11.64
CA ILE A 461 11.54 22.36 -10.21
C ILE A 461 12.93 22.99 -10.03
N ASP A 462 12.99 24.18 -9.44
CA ASP A 462 14.26 24.85 -9.11
C ASP A 462 14.61 24.60 -7.65
N THR A 463 15.66 23.81 -7.40
CA THR A 463 16.13 23.46 -6.06
C THR A 463 17.06 24.53 -5.45
N THR A 464 17.19 25.72 -6.06
CA THR A 464 18.04 26.80 -5.55
C THR A 464 17.65 27.19 -4.12
N GLY A 465 18.61 27.02 -3.21
CA GLY A 465 18.45 27.36 -1.80
C GLY A 465 17.66 26.35 -0.98
N TRP A 466 17.41 25.16 -1.53
CA TRP A 466 16.89 24.03 -0.76
C TRP A 466 17.99 23.47 0.14
N ASP A 467 17.60 22.93 1.29
CA ASP A 467 18.50 22.21 2.17
C ASP A 467 18.66 20.77 1.64
N SER A 468 19.72 20.08 2.03
CA SER A 468 19.85 18.65 1.71
C SER A 468 18.79 17.84 2.45
N GLY A 469 18.12 16.93 1.75
CA GLY A 469 17.12 16.02 2.30
C GLY A 469 16.20 15.47 1.21
N ARG A 470 15.35 14.53 1.61
CA ARG A 470 14.29 13.99 0.76
C ARG A 470 13.09 14.91 0.73
N TYR A 471 12.59 15.18 -0.46
CA TYR A 471 11.39 15.97 -0.70
C TYR A 471 10.32 15.10 -1.37
N THR A 472 9.06 15.28 -0.97
CA THR A 472 7.92 14.64 -1.65
C THR A 472 7.29 15.63 -2.61
N VAL A 473 7.30 15.33 -3.90
CA VAL A 473 6.64 16.15 -4.93
C VAL A 473 5.26 15.56 -5.17
N PHE A 474 4.21 16.31 -4.84
CA PHE A 474 2.81 15.92 -5.07
C PHE A 474 2.33 16.45 -6.41
N ILE A 475 1.62 15.65 -7.19
CA ILE A 475 1.05 16.01 -8.49
C ILE A 475 -0.47 15.80 -8.44
N GLU A 476 -1.22 16.77 -8.94
CA GLU A 476 -2.67 16.67 -9.15
C GLU A 476 -3.02 17.25 -10.53
N THR A 477 -4.04 16.69 -11.16
CA THR A 477 -4.51 17.10 -12.48
C THR A 477 -6.00 17.41 -12.44
N GLN A 478 -6.47 18.28 -13.33
CA GLN A 478 -7.84 18.79 -13.35
C GLN A 478 -8.45 18.62 -14.74
N ASP A 479 -9.71 18.21 -14.80
CA ASP A 479 -10.48 18.18 -16.05
C ASP A 479 -11.10 19.54 -16.43
N ALA A 480 -11.71 19.62 -17.60
CA ALA A 480 -12.42 20.80 -18.10
C ALA A 480 -13.73 21.12 -17.35
N ALA A 481 -14.27 20.18 -16.57
CA ALA A 481 -15.39 20.41 -15.67
C ALA A 481 -14.96 21.04 -14.33
N GLY A 482 -13.65 21.07 -14.05
CA GLY A 482 -13.05 21.63 -12.85
C GLY A 482 -12.84 20.61 -11.73
N ASN A 483 -12.98 19.31 -11.99
CA ASN A 483 -12.72 18.24 -11.04
C ASN A 483 -11.22 17.96 -10.97
N TRP A 484 -10.66 18.04 -9.77
CA TRP A 484 -9.28 17.59 -9.51
C TRP A 484 -9.29 16.11 -9.19
N GLY A 485 -8.36 15.35 -9.78
CA GLY A 485 -8.16 13.95 -9.43
C GLY A 485 -7.54 13.72 -8.07
N VAL A 486 -7.29 12.45 -7.75
CA VAL A 486 -6.50 12.08 -6.57
C VAL A 486 -5.04 12.51 -6.77
N PRO A 487 -4.34 12.95 -5.71
CA PRO A 487 -2.92 13.22 -5.81
C PRO A 487 -2.13 11.93 -6.03
N THR A 488 -0.97 12.07 -6.67
CA THR A 488 0.10 11.08 -6.68
C THR A 488 1.40 11.77 -6.29
N ALA A 489 2.46 11.03 -5.96
CA ALA A 489 3.73 11.63 -5.60
C ALA A 489 4.95 10.90 -6.14
N VAL A 490 6.08 11.62 -6.15
CA VAL A 490 7.43 11.10 -6.42
C VAL A 490 8.41 11.73 -5.41
N PHE A 491 9.50 11.02 -5.09
CA PHE A 491 10.57 11.57 -4.26
C PHE A 491 11.60 12.33 -5.08
N LEU A 492 12.09 13.44 -4.54
CA LEU A 492 13.25 14.18 -5.03
C LEU A 492 14.26 14.30 -3.91
N ASP A 493 15.41 13.66 -4.05
CA ASP A 493 16.49 13.72 -3.07
C ASP A 493 17.44 14.85 -3.42
N VAL A 494 17.51 15.86 -2.56
CA VAL A 494 18.47 16.95 -2.68
C VAL A 494 19.66 16.66 -1.79
N ILE A 495 20.85 16.58 -2.37
CA ILE A 495 22.08 16.33 -1.64
C ILE A 495 22.91 17.61 -1.49
N ALA A 496 23.81 17.61 -0.51
CA ALA A 496 24.73 18.73 -0.30
C ALA A 496 25.78 18.76 -1.42
N ALA A 497 25.91 19.90 -2.10
CA ALA A 497 27.01 20.10 -3.04
C ALA A 497 28.32 20.39 -2.29
N PRO A 498 29.48 19.94 -2.81
CA PRO A 498 30.76 20.51 -2.40
C PRO A 498 30.78 22.02 -2.69
N ASP A 499 31.39 22.81 -1.80
CA ASP A 499 31.51 24.26 -1.97
C ASP A 499 32.22 24.60 -3.29
N ASP A 500 31.61 25.48 -4.11
CA ASP A 500 32.12 25.92 -5.42
C ASP A 500 32.32 24.79 -6.46
N ALA A 501 31.63 23.65 -6.33
CA ALA A 501 31.75 22.53 -7.26
C ALA A 501 31.44 22.89 -8.72
N ILE A 502 32.22 22.31 -9.65
CA ILE A 502 31.98 22.43 -11.09
C ILE A 502 30.98 21.34 -11.51
N VAL A 503 29.89 21.72 -12.18
CA VAL A 503 28.93 20.75 -12.73
C VAL A 503 29.35 20.32 -14.14
N THR A 504 29.48 19.02 -14.34
CA THR A 504 29.69 18.36 -15.63
C THR A 504 28.48 17.49 -15.94
N GLU A 505 27.90 17.64 -17.13
CA GLU A 505 26.79 16.80 -17.60
C GLU A 505 27.24 16.03 -18.85
N GLY A 506 26.92 14.74 -18.88
CA GLY A 506 26.99 13.85 -20.04
C GLY A 506 25.79 14.00 -20.97
N SER A 507 25.35 12.89 -21.53
CA SER A 507 24.18 12.75 -22.39
C SER A 507 23.62 11.34 -22.25
N ASP A 508 22.40 11.11 -22.74
CA ASP A 508 21.70 9.80 -22.75
C ASP A 508 22.39 8.72 -23.63
N ALA A 509 23.70 8.83 -23.89
CA ALA A 509 24.49 7.91 -24.67
C ALA A 509 25.76 7.54 -23.93
N SER A 510 26.10 6.26 -23.95
CA SER A 510 27.34 5.72 -23.38
C SER A 510 28.59 6.56 -23.72
N GLU A 511 29.21 7.12 -22.69
CA GLU A 511 30.27 8.11 -22.80
C GLU A 511 31.50 7.78 -21.95
N THR A 512 32.45 8.72 -21.91
CA THR A 512 33.57 8.64 -20.98
C THR A 512 33.82 10.03 -20.43
N LEU A 513 33.32 10.25 -19.22
CA LEU A 513 33.46 11.50 -18.50
C LEU A 513 34.71 11.47 -17.62
N ARG A 514 35.36 12.63 -17.49
CA ARG A 514 36.57 12.80 -16.69
C ARG A 514 36.56 14.18 -16.09
N GLY A 515 36.39 14.26 -14.78
CA GLY A 515 36.62 15.49 -14.05
C GLY A 515 38.12 15.74 -13.84
N THR A 516 38.41 16.58 -12.87
CA THR A 516 39.62 17.38 -12.79
C THR A 516 40.39 17.11 -11.50
N ARG A 517 40.67 18.13 -10.72
CA ARG A 517 41.33 18.07 -9.41
C ARG A 517 40.62 18.94 -8.39
N ASP A 518 39.61 19.66 -8.85
CA ASP A 518 38.74 20.48 -8.05
C ASP A 518 37.47 19.64 -7.83
N ALA A 519 36.71 19.94 -6.77
CA ALA A 519 35.46 19.23 -6.51
C ALA A 519 34.46 19.44 -7.65
N GLU A 520 33.83 18.35 -8.10
CA GLU A 520 32.91 18.31 -9.22
C GLU A 520 31.62 17.57 -8.89
N VAL A 521 30.56 17.93 -9.60
CA VAL A 521 29.32 17.15 -9.66
C VAL A 521 29.20 16.66 -11.10
N ILE A 522 29.18 15.35 -11.29
CA ILE A 522 29.15 14.73 -12.62
C ILE A 522 27.88 13.91 -12.76
N TYR A 523 27.02 14.30 -13.69
CA TYR A 523 25.85 13.52 -14.11
C TYR A 523 26.19 12.79 -15.41
N ALA A 524 26.17 11.45 -15.40
CA ALA A 524 26.37 10.64 -16.60
C ALA A 524 25.11 10.65 -17.48
N LEU A 525 23.92 10.52 -16.86
CA LEU A 525 22.61 10.35 -17.51
C LEU A 525 22.52 8.96 -18.15
N ASP A 526 21.53 8.70 -19.00
CA ASP A 526 21.30 7.35 -19.51
C ASP A 526 22.50 6.75 -20.29
N GLY A 527 22.63 5.43 -20.19
CA GLY A 527 23.43 4.55 -21.05
C GLY A 527 24.81 4.23 -20.50
N ASP A 528 25.28 3.00 -20.73
CA ASP A 528 26.49 2.43 -20.10
C ASP A 528 27.74 3.35 -20.15
N ASP A 529 28.03 4.00 -19.05
CA ASP A 529 28.95 5.10 -18.96
C ASP A 529 30.31 4.73 -18.35
N THR A 530 31.30 5.60 -18.53
CA THR A 530 32.58 5.46 -17.81
C THR A 530 33.02 6.79 -17.24
N VAL A 531 32.77 6.98 -15.96
CA VAL A 531 33.04 8.22 -15.24
C VAL A 531 34.31 8.10 -14.40
N ALA A 532 35.01 9.22 -14.23
CA ALA A 532 36.11 9.38 -13.29
C ALA A 532 36.08 10.80 -12.74
N GLY A 533 35.81 10.96 -11.43
CA GLY A 533 35.66 12.25 -10.76
C GLY A 533 36.94 13.08 -10.84
N GLY A 534 38.05 12.58 -10.32
CA GLY A 534 39.30 13.34 -10.44
C GLY A 534 40.30 13.11 -9.33
N LEU A 535 40.45 14.13 -8.49
CA LEU A 535 41.21 14.12 -7.23
C LEU A 535 40.51 15.03 -6.20
N GLY A 536 39.38 15.65 -6.58
CA GLY A 536 38.60 16.49 -5.69
C GLY A 536 37.67 15.62 -4.87
N ASP A 537 36.93 16.23 -3.96
CA ASP A 537 35.80 15.57 -3.29
C ASP A 537 34.62 15.69 -4.27
N ASP A 538 34.41 14.65 -5.06
CA ASP A 538 33.51 14.66 -6.21
C ASP A 538 32.19 13.95 -5.90
N VAL A 539 31.13 14.37 -6.57
CA VAL A 539 29.82 13.71 -6.54
C VAL A 539 29.51 13.17 -7.93
N LEU A 540 29.31 11.87 -8.05
CA LEU A 540 29.05 11.19 -9.31
C LEU A 540 27.68 10.54 -9.29
N PHE A 541 26.94 10.72 -10.36
CA PHE A 541 25.67 10.07 -10.63
C PHE A 541 25.81 9.29 -11.94
N GLY A 542 25.64 7.97 -11.89
CA GLY A 542 25.50 7.14 -13.09
C GLY A 542 24.14 7.35 -13.76
N GLU A 543 23.07 7.23 -12.98
CA GLU A 543 21.66 7.23 -13.44
C GLU A 543 21.33 5.90 -14.15
N ASP A 544 20.59 5.88 -15.26
CA ASP A 544 20.23 4.63 -15.95
C ASP A 544 21.40 4.06 -16.77
N GLY A 545 21.73 2.77 -16.65
CA GLY A 545 22.74 2.07 -17.47
C GLY A 545 23.69 1.18 -16.66
N ASP A 546 24.42 0.28 -17.34
CA ASP A 546 25.46 -0.52 -16.66
C ASP A 546 26.80 0.28 -16.63
N ASP A 547 27.04 1.03 -15.56
CA ASP A 547 28.08 2.04 -15.51
C ASP A 547 29.41 1.57 -14.92
N VAL A 548 30.43 2.40 -15.16
CA VAL A 548 31.74 2.25 -14.54
C VAL A 548 32.16 3.58 -13.91
N LEU A 549 31.82 3.74 -12.63
CA LEU A 549 32.03 4.95 -11.85
C LEU A 549 33.30 4.85 -11.00
N ARG A 550 34.06 5.94 -10.93
CA ARG A 550 35.29 6.03 -10.13
C ARG A 550 35.40 7.42 -9.51
N GLY A 551 35.55 7.49 -8.20
CA GLY A 551 35.73 8.78 -7.52
C GLY A 551 36.96 9.51 -8.04
N ASP A 552 38.07 8.78 -8.15
CA ASP A 552 39.32 9.34 -8.67
C ASP A 552 39.63 9.09 -10.17
N ARG A 553 40.83 9.49 -10.56
CA ARG A 553 41.50 9.21 -11.84
C ARG A 553 41.19 7.82 -12.41
N ASN A 554 40.83 7.82 -13.69
CA ASN A 554 40.71 6.65 -14.57
C ASN A 554 42.05 5.92 -14.85
N ARG A 555 42.66 5.33 -13.81
CA ARG A 555 43.83 4.42 -13.88
C ARG A 555 43.66 3.29 -12.89
N ARG A 556 43.77 2.06 -13.37
CA ARG A 556 43.79 0.79 -12.61
C ARG A 556 44.99 0.62 -11.66
N ASN A 557 45.72 1.68 -11.30
CA ASN A 557 46.90 1.53 -10.44
C ASN A 557 46.52 1.85 -8.98
N PRO A 558 46.53 0.85 -8.09
CA PRO A 558 45.85 0.83 -6.78
C PRO A 558 46.52 1.67 -5.66
N GLY A 559 47.24 2.74 -6.00
CA GLY A 559 48.50 3.04 -5.29
C GLY A 559 48.75 4.45 -4.82
N ASN A 560 47.74 5.27 -4.53
CA ASN A 560 47.98 6.48 -3.77
C ASN A 560 46.77 6.88 -2.92
N THR A 561 47.02 7.15 -1.63
CA THR A 561 46.17 7.91 -0.69
C THR A 561 45.98 9.38 -1.13
N GLN A 562 45.89 9.62 -2.43
CA GLN A 562 45.75 10.94 -3.02
C GLN A 562 44.55 10.86 -3.95
N GLY A 563 43.40 11.12 -3.35
CA GLY A 563 42.09 11.38 -3.93
C GLY A 563 41.32 12.27 -2.96
N GLY A 564 40.04 12.51 -3.24
CA GLY A 564 39.13 13.21 -2.33
C GLY A 564 38.13 12.25 -1.71
N ASP A 565 37.34 12.76 -0.79
CA ASP A 565 36.25 12.03 -0.16
C ASP A 565 35.03 12.11 -1.10
N ASP A 566 34.82 11.06 -1.91
CA ASP A 566 33.88 11.06 -3.01
C ASP A 566 32.50 10.51 -2.58
N THR A 567 31.44 10.96 -3.26
CA THR A 567 30.10 10.37 -3.13
C THR A 567 29.64 9.89 -4.50
N ILE A 568 29.33 8.60 -4.62
CA ILE A 568 28.99 7.98 -5.90
C ILE A 568 27.66 7.25 -5.78
N TYR A 569 26.75 7.55 -6.70
CA TYR A 569 25.46 6.88 -6.89
C TYR A 569 25.49 6.17 -8.24
N GLY A 570 25.29 4.85 -8.23
CA GLY A 570 25.20 4.00 -9.41
C GLY A 570 24.00 4.38 -10.25
N GLY A 571 22.82 4.25 -9.67
CA GLY A 571 21.55 4.50 -10.33
C GLY A 571 20.88 3.17 -10.69
N ALA A 572 20.36 3.03 -11.89
CA ALA A 572 19.68 1.80 -12.31
C ALA A 572 20.55 1.02 -13.31
N GLY A 573 20.92 -0.21 -13.00
CA GLY A 573 21.75 -1.07 -13.85
C GLY A 573 22.77 -1.86 -13.04
N ASP A 574 23.52 -2.76 -13.68
CA ASP A 574 24.55 -3.55 -13.00
C ASP A 574 25.91 -2.80 -13.01
N ASP A 575 26.16 -2.01 -11.98
CA ASP A 575 27.25 -1.02 -11.94
C ASP A 575 28.58 -1.55 -11.42
N ARG A 576 29.65 -0.80 -11.77
CA ARG A 576 31.01 -1.02 -11.25
C ARG A 576 31.55 0.25 -10.63
N ILE A 577 31.46 0.33 -9.32
CA ILE A 577 31.77 1.52 -8.53
C ILE A 577 33.09 1.33 -7.78
N GLY A 578 33.98 2.32 -7.85
CA GLY A 578 35.20 2.31 -7.04
C GLY A 578 35.54 3.67 -6.45
N GLY A 579 35.53 3.78 -5.11
CA GLY A 579 35.82 5.01 -4.37
C GLY A 579 37.22 5.55 -4.66
N LYS A 580 38.23 4.70 -4.41
CA LYS A 580 39.68 4.84 -4.71
C LYS A 580 40.49 5.36 -3.56
N GLY A 581 40.31 6.58 -3.08
CA GLY A 581 41.23 7.14 -2.13
C GLY A 581 40.68 8.36 -1.44
N GLY A 582 40.36 8.23 -0.17
CA GLY A 582 39.48 9.16 0.54
C GLY A 582 38.49 8.33 1.35
N ASP A 583 37.77 8.97 2.25
CA ASP A 583 36.69 8.32 2.99
C ASP A 583 35.40 8.45 2.16
N ASP A 584 35.10 7.44 1.35
CA ASP A 584 34.11 7.51 0.28
C ASP A 584 32.71 7.04 0.71
N LYS A 585 31.67 7.51 0.01
CA LYS A 585 30.29 7.02 0.13
C LYS A 585 29.82 6.46 -1.20
N LEU A 586 29.56 5.17 -1.23
CA LEU A 586 29.29 4.42 -2.45
C LEU A 586 27.92 3.76 -2.35
N TYR A 587 27.03 4.14 -3.24
CA TYR A 587 25.67 3.63 -3.36
C TYR A 587 25.54 2.98 -4.74
N GLY A 588 25.22 1.68 -4.79
CA GLY A 588 24.91 0.97 -6.04
C GLY A 588 23.54 1.35 -6.60
N ASP A 589 22.58 1.54 -5.68
CA ASP A 589 21.19 1.85 -5.94
C ASP A 589 20.41 0.64 -6.46
N ALA A 590 20.13 0.47 -7.75
CA ALA A 590 19.29 -0.63 -8.25
C ALA A 590 20.00 -1.47 -9.33
N GLY A 591 20.19 -2.76 -9.07
CA GLY A 591 20.86 -3.71 -9.97
C GLY A 591 21.79 -4.64 -9.20
N ASP A 592 22.46 -5.58 -9.89
CA ASP A 592 23.45 -6.45 -9.24
C ASP A 592 24.86 -5.82 -9.34
N ASP A 593 25.24 -5.03 -8.34
CA ASP A 593 26.39 -4.13 -8.39
C ASP A 593 27.72 -4.74 -7.92
N GLN A 594 28.82 -4.12 -8.34
CA GLN A 594 30.16 -4.40 -7.85
C GLN A 594 30.81 -3.13 -7.31
N ILE A 595 30.98 -3.10 -5.98
CA ILE A 595 31.46 -1.90 -5.26
C ILE A 595 32.79 -2.18 -4.56
N TRP A 596 33.75 -1.28 -4.78
CA TRP A 596 35.07 -1.28 -4.12
C TRP A 596 35.31 0.05 -3.38
N GLY A 597 35.43 0.02 -2.04
CA GLY A 597 35.82 1.19 -1.24
C GLY A 597 37.22 1.70 -1.60
N ASP A 598 38.15 0.74 -1.70
CA ASP A 598 39.59 0.93 -1.92
C ASP A 598 40.36 1.46 -0.73
N ALA A 599 40.45 2.77 -0.47
CA ALA A 599 41.40 3.27 0.53
C ALA A 599 40.87 4.48 1.31
N GLY A 600 40.40 4.21 2.51
CA GLY A 600 39.89 5.18 3.47
C GLY A 600 38.92 4.46 4.40
N ASP A 601 38.21 5.18 5.24
CA ASP A 601 37.10 4.61 6.00
C ASP A 601 35.80 4.79 5.17
N ASP A 602 35.41 3.77 4.41
CA ASP A 602 34.37 3.90 3.39
C ASP A 602 32.97 3.45 3.88
N LEU A 603 31.92 4.02 3.29
CA LEU A 603 30.54 3.55 3.44
C LEU A 603 30.07 2.94 2.11
N LEU A 604 29.70 1.67 2.13
CA LEU A 604 29.23 0.93 0.97
C LEU A 604 27.80 0.45 1.21
N TRP A 605 26.90 0.82 0.32
CA TRP A 605 25.54 0.30 0.25
C TRP A 605 25.29 -0.19 -1.18
N GLY A 606 25.03 -1.49 -1.34
CA GLY A 606 24.66 -2.08 -2.62
C GLY A 606 23.34 -1.51 -3.11
N GLY A 607 22.26 -1.82 -2.40
CA GLY A 607 20.93 -1.29 -2.68
C GLY A 607 20.00 -2.42 -3.08
N LEU A 608 19.09 -2.19 -4.03
CA LEU A 608 18.23 -3.23 -4.55
C LEU A 608 19.01 -4.16 -5.50
N GLY A 609 19.14 -5.44 -5.17
CA GLY A 609 19.84 -6.42 -5.99
C GLY A 609 20.69 -7.38 -5.15
N ASP A 610 21.33 -8.36 -5.79
CA ASP A 610 22.29 -9.24 -5.13
C ASP A 610 23.72 -8.71 -5.36
N ASP A 611 24.18 -7.82 -4.49
CA ASP A 611 25.40 -7.05 -4.72
C ASP A 611 26.71 -7.74 -4.30
N THR A 612 27.84 -7.27 -4.82
CA THR A 612 29.18 -7.67 -4.36
C THR A 612 29.95 -6.47 -3.82
N LEU A 613 30.19 -6.46 -2.51
CA LEU A 613 30.84 -5.38 -1.78
C LEU A 613 32.24 -5.80 -1.31
N THR A 614 33.22 -4.92 -1.52
CA THR A 614 34.61 -5.09 -1.06
C THR A 614 35.09 -3.78 -0.46
N GLY A 615 35.48 -3.79 0.82
CA GLY A 615 35.99 -2.59 1.50
C GLY A 615 37.37 -2.22 0.97
N ASP A 616 38.35 -3.08 1.26
CA ASP A 616 39.76 -2.93 0.92
C ASP A 616 40.15 -3.93 -0.19
N ASP A 617 40.27 -3.51 -1.46
CA ASP A 617 40.83 -4.41 -2.49
C ASP A 617 42.30 -4.79 -2.15
N ALA A 618 42.76 -5.93 -2.67
CA ALA A 618 44.17 -6.37 -2.70
C ALA A 618 45.14 -5.35 -3.34
N SER A 619 44.57 -4.29 -3.89
CA SER A 619 45.03 -2.92 -4.11
C SER A 619 45.96 -2.35 -3.01
N GLY A 620 45.71 -2.67 -1.73
CA GLY A 620 46.54 -2.25 -0.60
C GLY A 620 46.00 -1.05 0.17
N GLY A 621 44.67 -0.91 0.18
CA GLY A 621 43.91 -0.08 1.10
C GLY A 621 44.12 -0.46 2.56
N THR A 622 43.76 0.47 3.43
CA THR A 622 43.59 0.24 4.86
C THR A 622 42.44 1.15 5.29
N GLY A 623 41.36 0.58 5.81
CA GLY A 623 40.17 1.32 6.19
C GLY A 623 39.47 0.71 7.39
N SER A 624 38.47 1.43 7.90
CA SER A 624 37.44 0.92 8.79
C SER A 624 36.10 1.09 8.10
N ASP A 625 35.72 0.10 7.30
CA ASP A 625 34.60 0.25 6.36
C ASP A 625 33.26 -0.10 7.00
N THR A 626 32.19 0.49 6.47
CA THR A 626 30.81 0.21 6.86
C THR A 626 30.03 -0.32 5.67
N PHE A 627 29.59 -1.57 5.76
CA PHE A 627 28.71 -2.22 4.78
C PHE A 627 27.27 -2.11 5.25
N VAL A 628 26.45 -1.34 4.54
CA VAL A 628 25.06 -1.06 4.92
C VAL A 628 24.16 -2.17 4.40
N LEU A 629 23.29 -2.68 5.28
CA LEU A 629 22.24 -3.65 4.95
C LEU A 629 20.87 -3.06 5.27
N ALA A 630 19.91 -3.24 4.36
CA ALA A 630 18.49 -3.00 4.61
C ALA A 630 17.64 -4.23 4.28
N PHE A 631 16.43 -4.28 4.85
CA PHE A 631 15.47 -5.34 4.54
C PHE A 631 14.78 -5.04 3.21
N GLY A 632 14.68 -6.03 2.32
CA GLY A 632 14.12 -5.87 0.97
C GLY A 632 15.13 -5.54 -0.13
N ASP A 633 16.38 -5.21 0.22
CA ASP A 633 17.46 -4.86 -0.71
C ASP A 633 17.87 -6.07 -1.58
N GLY A 634 18.14 -7.20 -0.96
CA GLY A 634 18.51 -8.42 -1.66
C GLY A 634 19.41 -9.27 -0.78
N THR A 635 20.29 -10.07 -1.37
CA THR A 635 21.33 -10.84 -0.66
C THR A 635 22.73 -10.41 -1.10
N ASP A 636 23.36 -9.54 -0.32
CA ASP A 636 24.69 -9.03 -0.63
C ASP A 636 25.80 -10.03 -0.32
N THR A 637 26.89 -9.96 -1.07
CA THR A 637 28.13 -10.71 -0.81
C THR A 637 29.24 -9.74 -0.41
N ILE A 638 29.70 -9.84 0.84
CA ILE A 638 30.83 -9.05 1.36
C ILE A 638 32.09 -9.90 1.34
N THR A 639 33.12 -9.46 0.62
CA THR A 639 34.22 -10.36 0.23
C THR A 639 35.45 -10.36 1.15
N ASP A 640 35.61 -9.33 1.99
CA ASP A 640 36.85 -9.07 2.72
C ASP A 640 36.70 -8.56 4.17
N PHE A 641 35.47 -8.56 4.71
CA PHE A 641 35.14 -8.05 6.05
C PHE A 641 36.15 -8.45 7.16
N GLU A 642 36.82 -7.47 7.77
CA GLU A 642 37.75 -7.62 8.88
C GLU A 642 37.07 -7.35 10.24
N VAL A 643 36.79 -8.44 10.98
CA VAL A 643 36.16 -8.35 12.31
C VAL A 643 36.97 -7.48 13.28
N GLY A 644 36.32 -6.43 13.78
CA GLY A 644 36.89 -5.50 14.78
C GLY A 644 37.62 -4.30 14.16
N THR A 645 37.71 -4.27 12.84
CA THR A 645 38.05 -3.09 12.03
C THR A 645 36.76 -2.59 11.36
N ASP A 646 36.08 -3.45 10.61
CA ASP A 646 34.89 -3.09 9.82
C ASP A 646 33.59 -3.24 10.60
N PHE A 647 32.54 -2.62 10.04
CA PHE A 647 31.21 -2.58 10.60
C PHE A 647 30.14 -2.98 9.57
N ILE A 648 29.08 -3.58 10.09
CA ILE A 648 27.80 -3.74 9.38
C ILE A 648 26.90 -2.60 9.83
N GLY A 649 26.51 -1.74 8.88
CA GLY A 649 25.53 -0.69 9.07
C GLY A 649 24.12 -1.26 8.97
N LEU A 650 23.28 -1.03 9.98
CA LEU A 650 21.88 -1.44 9.97
C LEU A 650 21.00 -0.23 9.67
N PHE A 651 20.34 -0.25 8.51
CA PHE A 651 19.47 0.83 8.04
C PHE A 651 18.00 0.59 8.41
N GLY A 652 17.22 1.67 8.49
CA GLY A 652 15.78 1.63 8.72
C GLY A 652 15.40 1.09 10.10
N THR A 653 14.61 0.02 10.14
CA THR A 653 14.08 -0.57 11.38
C THR A 653 14.96 -1.71 11.93
N LEU A 654 16.07 -2.05 11.25
CA LEU A 654 16.96 -3.14 11.65
C LEU A 654 17.73 -2.81 12.93
N SER A 655 17.87 -3.80 13.79
CA SER A 655 18.71 -3.78 14.99
C SER A 655 19.39 -5.11 15.20
N PHE A 656 20.55 -5.11 15.87
CA PHE A 656 21.34 -6.32 16.09
C PHE A 656 20.53 -7.42 16.79
N GLU A 657 19.63 -7.05 17.71
CA GLU A 657 18.79 -7.98 18.46
C GLU A 657 17.79 -8.75 17.59
N GLN A 658 17.47 -8.26 16.39
CA GLN A 658 16.53 -8.88 15.47
C GLN A 658 17.20 -9.87 14.50
N LEU A 659 18.52 -9.83 14.38
CA LEU A 659 19.24 -10.60 13.36
C LEU A 659 19.51 -12.05 13.82
N SER A 660 19.38 -12.97 12.87
CA SER A 660 19.96 -14.32 12.96
C SER A 660 21.32 -14.33 12.28
N ILE A 661 22.35 -14.75 13.00
CA ILE A 661 23.72 -14.85 12.47
C ILE A 661 24.12 -16.32 12.46
N GLY A 662 24.23 -16.89 11.27
CA GLY A 662 24.46 -18.32 11.03
C GLY A 662 25.78 -18.59 10.32
N GLN A 663 26.37 -19.76 10.57
CA GLN A 663 27.53 -20.22 9.79
C GLN A 663 27.04 -21.12 8.63
N ALA A 664 27.43 -20.78 7.40
CA ALA A 664 27.27 -21.61 6.22
C ALA A 664 28.65 -21.98 5.63
N ALA A 665 29.06 -23.24 5.83
CA ALA A 665 30.40 -23.71 5.48
C ALA A 665 31.53 -22.88 6.13
N GLN A 666 32.17 -21.99 5.39
CA GLN A 666 33.26 -21.11 5.86
C GLN A 666 32.83 -19.63 5.89
N ASP A 667 31.59 -19.36 5.52
CA ASP A 667 31.02 -18.02 5.34
C ASP A 667 29.93 -17.79 6.39
N THR A 668 29.69 -16.53 6.74
CA THR A 668 28.64 -16.13 7.69
C THR A 668 27.42 -15.62 6.94
N LEU A 669 26.22 -16.05 7.35
CA LEU A 669 24.95 -15.51 6.89
C LEU A 669 24.39 -14.56 7.94
N ILE A 670 23.94 -13.38 7.50
CA ILE A 670 23.17 -12.44 8.32
C ILE A 670 21.73 -12.45 7.78
N GLU A 671 20.77 -12.77 8.64
CA GLU A 671 19.39 -13.02 8.25
C GLU A 671 18.40 -12.20 9.11
N PHE A 672 17.30 -11.77 8.50
CA PHE A 672 16.17 -11.13 9.17
C PHE A 672 14.86 -11.57 8.51
N ASN A 673 13.87 -12.02 9.31
CA ASN A 673 12.57 -12.48 8.82
C ASN A 673 12.64 -13.44 7.61
N ASP A 674 13.47 -14.47 7.71
CA ASP A 674 13.72 -15.49 6.67
C ASP A 674 14.40 -14.98 5.38
N GLN A 675 14.66 -13.68 5.25
CA GLN A 675 15.55 -13.13 4.21
C GLN A 675 17.01 -13.26 4.67
N THR A 676 17.88 -13.73 3.77
CA THR A 676 19.33 -13.55 3.92
C THR A 676 19.65 -12.14 3.44
N LEU A 677 20.12 -11.27 4.35
CA LEU A 677 20.53 -9.92 4.01
C LEU A 677 21.93 -9.91 3.40
N ALA A 678 22.85 -10.70 3.97
CA ALA A 678 24.23 -10.75 3.48
C ALA A 678 24.95 -12.07 3.75
N VAL A 679 25.94 -12.35 2.91
CA VAL A 679 26.93 -13.42 3.01
C VAL A 679 28.32 -12.80 3.18
N LEU A 680 28.95 -13.02 4.34
CA LEU A 680 30.32 -12.58 4.61
C LEU A 680 31.28 -13.74 4.32
N LEU A 681 32.10 -13.58 3.28
CA LEU A 681 33.01 -14.63 2.83
C LEU A 681 34.18 -14.84 3.79
N GLY A 682 34.41 -16.09 4.20
CA GLY A 682 35.55 -16.46 5.04
C GLY A 682 35.52 -15.91 6.48
N VAL A 683 34.38 -15.37 6.92
CA VAL A 683 34.18 -14.87 8.28
C VAL A 683 33.52 -15.94 9.15
N GLU A 684 34.02 -16.09 10.38
CA GLU A 684 33.44 -17.00 11.37
C GLU A 684 32.28 -16.33 12.11
N ALA A 685 31.09 -16.93 12.09
CA ALA A 685 29.86 -16.35 12.63
C ALA A 685 29.97 -16.04 14.13
N GLU A 686 30.70 -16.86 14.89
CA GLU A 686 30.92 -16.65 16.33
C GLU A 686 31.77 -15.39 16.65
N ALA A 687 32.48 -14.84 15.65
CA ALA A 687 33.27 -13.63 15.81
C ALA A 687 32.42 -12.35 15.62
N MET A 688 31.26 -12.47 14.97
CA MET A 688 30.32 -11.36 14.79
C MET A 688 29.56 -11.12 16.10
N THR A 689 29.82 -9.99 16.73
CA THR A 689 29.14 -9.58 17.96
C THR A 689 28.51 -8.21 17.77
N ALA A 690 27.71 -7.74 18.72
CA ALA A 690 27.07 -6.42 18.64
C ALA A 690 28.05 -5.26 18.37
N SER A 691 29.36 -5.40 18.65
CA SER A 691 30.35 -4.38 18.31
C SER A 691 30.72 -4.32 16.82
N SER A 692 30.37 -5.35 16.05
CA SER A 692 30.52 -5.39 14.59
C SER A 692 29.37 -4.67 13.87
N PHE A 693 28.38 -4.15 14.60
CA PHE A 693 27.17 -3.55 14.04
C PHE A 693 27.02 -2.12 14.54
N VAL A 694 26.60 -1.23 13.64
CA VAL A 694 26.32 0.18 13.92
C VAL A 694 24.97 0.57 13.31
N SER A 695 24.33 1.61 13.84
CA SER A 695 23.19 2.24 13.15
C SER A 695 23.74 3.05 11.98
N ALA A 696 23.24 2.80 10.77
CA ALA A 696 23.58 3.54 9.57
C ALA A 696 22.62 4.72 9.35
#